data_AF-A0A2E3IKN1-F1
#
_entry.id   AF-A0A2E3IKN1-F1
#
_cell.length_a   1.000
_cell.length_b   1.000
_cell.length_c   1.000
_cell.angle_alpha   90.00
_cell.angle_beta   90.00
_cell.angle_gamma   90.00
#
_symmetry.space_group_name_H-M   'P 1'
#
loop_
_entity.id
_entity.type
_entity.pdbx_description
1 polymer ?
#
loop_
_entity_poly.entity_id
_entity_poly.type
_entity_poly.pdbx_seq_one_letter_code
_entity_poly.pdbx_strand_id
1 'polypeptide(L)'
;MQSSQLTTSLLALLFASSIGIGFLLEGDARQEKNSQQAGKKNQGTKKVGHPSLMSPHSDPIALFKDRLFIANTPSDTVDVINTKTGEIVKRIGVGVDPVSICIRPDGKEVWISNHVSDSVSIIDNNKDSPTFLQVIHTVQDLDIKTKTTKFDEPVGIAFANNKKAYVALSSENKIAVVNTITKKITKKLQINAQDPRAIKVRNGKLYVIPFESNNKTQLSGGYKVDGDLVTFNAHEHSIANNNVLSIGHITDIVKHPRVPDKDLFIFDTRSDQLIQTVSTLGTLLYGLTVDSLGNVFISQADARNHINGRSGTKKHSLKELENRAFLNQITSVNTNNKEASVKFINLEPLPPKNPEPGKAFATPFAITVTNDDKMLISSAAGSNKIFTMDARTGEILGSAEVGAVPRGITIEYSNQKKPIKAWVLNAVDNSVSLVDISSPEKPKVTKTITLDDPTHPTFKEGRIAFNNARASTTETFSCASCHPDGHTDQLLWVLDTPIVTGGNQIMPRSTMPLRGLRDTAPFHWDGIPGDPYGGNNSAHTRRSIPPNSKINDPVGMIRNVVDGSLRSTMKSVSDKSKNDEGKIGLLSKKERDDMSKFLLSISYPPAQKRAYNNVLSEKAEEGFELFHITGDNDPSRQRPNVCGNCHRMPFWVSTNTPGSGMDAPTWRGAYDRFLILPQGRLNIIDFDFYRRIAERGIPERNIWQFSWGGRSRFNPVWEMVLEGSTGFSGAFGRQITINKETAQDAITSDLLNALEDSAEDSAIVLEAEGIFINKKNSLPVKLQYKANLNGGNYVELKGQQRSISREKLISLATRGEFVGTFTGKHGQNADYDNPQPALWTLGPIHAQTGKQRFPIIHKDSKTMSLKARHVNEGAQIIINGKRADGELKFTSGEKIAVTLNDLPSPGMHFLQLQNPGGMFSNDFIFHVASNKENVKEIRNSNDPNRLTRQLHQSIISGNINRIKKLLEEGADPNKRNDDGGRPISTAGFHGELEIAKLLIQKGAKLSNTNTDGNTPLHVAAFLCRSDVVKLYLEKGASVSTKNRRGETPIDVVSGDWSEGLNRFYQSISNGSNLGLNIEEIRLARPKILKLLRDHLKRLNLQAKTIKSQ
;
A
#
# COMPACT_ATOMS: atom_id res chain seq x y z
N MET A 1 12.96 -38.91 52.81
CA MET A 1 14.09 -39.73 52.32
C MET A 1 15.04 -38.82 51.55
N GLN A 2 16.38 -38.89 51.69
CA GLN A 2 17.27 -40.03 51.40
C GLN A 2 17.24 -40.42 49.90
N SER A 3 18.38 -40.61 49.21
CA SER A 3 19.77 -40.47 49.68
C SER A 3 20.81 -40.39 48.53
N SER A 4 22.02 -39.93 48.91
CA SER A 4 23.33 -40.57 48.66
C SER A 4 23.88 -40.63 47.22
N GLN A 5 24.97 -39.88 46.90
CA GLN A 5 26.40 -40.27 47.04
C GLN A 5 26.92 -41.03 45.78
N LEU A 6 28.23 -41.20 45.52
CA LEU A 6 29.46 -40.87 46.26
C LEU A 6 30.57 -40.40 45.28
N THR A 7 31.48 -39.54 45.76
CA THR A 7 32.94 -39.31 45.46
C THR A 7 33.66 -39.94 44.24
N THR A 8 34.86 -39.53 43.80
CA THR A 8 36.05 -38.88 44.42
C THR A 8 36.66 -37.83 43.46
N SER A 9 37.17 -36.66 43.88
CA SER A 9 38.33 -36.39 44.75
C SER A 9 39.65 -36.91 44.14
N LEU A 10 40.75 -36.15 44.05
CA LEU A 10 41.35 -35.26 45.07
C LEU A 10 42.15 -34.08 44.44
N LEU A 11 42.19 -32.92 45.13
CA LEU A 11 43.29 -31.92 45.33
C LEU A 11 44.31 -31.57 44.20
N ALA A 12 44.86 -30.35 44.06
CA ALA A 12 44.76 -29.04 44.78
C ALA A 12 45.41 -27.93 43.87
N LEU A 13 45.80 -26.69 44.24
CA LEU A 13 45.70 -25.75 45.39
C LEU A 13 46.00 -24.34 44.78
N LEU A 14 45.33 -23.22 45.12
CA LEU A 14 45.80 -22.19 46.09
C LEU A 14 44.77 -21.03 46.18
N PHE A 15 44.36 -20.71 47.42
CA PHE A 15 44.12 -19.38 48.05
C PHE A 15 43.67 -18.14 47.22
N ALA A 16 42.80 -17.24 47.72
CA ALA A 16 41.96 -17.24 48.94
C ALA A 16 40.92 -16.09 48.99
N SER A 17 39.93 -16.25 49.89
CA SER A 17 39.20 -15.24 50.68
C SER A 17 38.84 -13.86 50.06
N SER A 18 37.54 -13.64 49.86
CA SER A 18 36.93 -12.31 49.74
C SER A 18 36.50 -11.76 51.12
N ILE A 19 36.81 -10.49 51.41
CA ILE A 19 36.32 -9.74 52.58
C ILE A 19 35.86 -8.35 52.14
N GLY A 20 34.85 -7.82 52.84
CA GLY A 20 34.00 -6.69 52.47
C GLY A 20 34.65 -5.33 52.18
N ILE A 21 33.84 -4.48 51.56
CA ILE A 21 33.50 -3.11 52.01
C ILE A 21 32.02 -2.90 51.65
N GLY A 22 31.29 -2.17 52.48
CA GLY A 22 29.86 -1.87 52.28
C GLY A 22 29.54 -0.39 52.50
N PHE A 23 28.24 -0.08 52.59
CA PHE A 23 27.66 1.27 52.74
C PHE A 23 27.80 2.17 51.48
N LEU A 24 26.85 3.04 51.13
CA LEU A 24 25.58 3.46 51.77
C LEU A 24 24.49 3.64 50.71
N LEU A 25 23.23 3.33 51.06
CA LEU A 25 22.04 4.20 50.91
C LEU A 25 20.76 3.38 51.22
N GLU A 26 20.27 3.50 52.45
CA GLU A 26 18.94 3.03 52.89
C GLU A 26 18.06 4.23 53.28
N GLY A 27 16.74 4.00 53.38
CA GLY A 27 15.73 5.02 53.65
C GLY A 27 14.60 4.97 52.62
N ASP A 28 13.37 4.58 52.96
CA ASP A 28 12.89 4.09 54.25
C ASP A 28 11.77 3.05 54.03
N ALA A 29 11.62 2.08 54.93
CA ALA A 29 10.74 0.93 54.74
C ALA A 29 10.10 0.46 56.06
N ARG A 30 8.98 1.08 56.44
CA ARG A 30 8.11 0.55 57.50
C ARG A 30 7.12 -0.48 56.95
N GLN A 31 7.00 -1.59 57.68
CA GLN A 31 6.06 -2.67 57.36
C GLN A 31 4.65 -2.35 57.86
N GLU A 32 3.64 -2.69 57.07
CA GLU A 32 2.38 -3.20 57.62
C GLU A 32 2.14 -4.61 57.07
N LYS A 33 1.56 -5.47 57.90
CA LYS A 33 1.18 -6.85 57.55
C LYS A 33 -0.34 -6.95 57.41
N ASN A 34 -0.76 -7.91 56.59
CA ASN A 34 -2.11 -8.48 56.44
C ASN A 34 -3.04 -7.86 55.38
N SER A 35 -3.03 -8.47 54.19
CA SER A 35 -4.23 -9.17 53.71
C SER A 35 -3.81 -10.28 52.73
N GLN A 36 -4.61 -11.35 52.65
CA GLN A 36 -4.33 -12.50 51.78
C GLN A 36 -5.11 -12.41 50.46
N GLN A 37 -4.47 -12.89 49.39
CA GLN A 37 -5.08 -13.46 48.19
C GLN A 37 -6.10 -12.62 47.40
N ALA A 38 -5.59 -11.87 46.42
CA ALA A 38 -6.17 -11.89 45.08
C ALA A 38 -5.07 -12.30 44.08
N GLY A 39 -5.16 -13.52 43.54
CA GLY A 39 -4.07 -14.19 42.80
C GLY A 39 -3.80 -13.65 41.40
N LYS A 40 -3.27 -12.41 41.26
CA LYS A 40 -2.69 -11.93 40.00
C LYS A 40 -1.43 -12.75 39.68
N LYS A 41 -1.60 -13.83 38.89
CA LYS A 41 -0.48 -14.60 38.31
C LYS A 41 0.52 -13.64 37.65
N ASN A 42 1.80 -13.78 37.98
CA ASN A 42 2.87 -13.01 37.35
C ASN A 42 2.94 -13.41 35.86
N GLN A 43 2.33 -12.60 34.99
CA GLN A 43 2.22 -12.92 33.56
C GLN A 43 3.60 -12.84 32.91
N GLY A 44 4.08 -14.00 32.45
CA GLY A 44 5.40 -14.18 31.85
C GLY A 44 5.69 -13.23 30.69
N THR A 45 6.96 -13.15 30.31
CA THR A 45 7.46 -12.35 29.19
C THR A 45 6.65 -12.65 27.92
N LYS A 46 6.03 -11.63 27.31
CA LYS A 46 5.35 -11.77 26.01
C LYS A 46 6.41 -12.21 24.99
N LYS A 47 6.10 -13.16 24.09
CA LYS A 47 7.00 -13.49 22.98
C LYS A 47 6.82 -12.50 21.83
N VAL A 48 7.93 -12.09 21.23
CA VAL A 48 7.96 -11.36 19.96
C VAL A 48 7.65 -12.30 18.79
N GLY A 49 7.06 -11.75 17.73
CA GLY A 49 6.88 -12.40 16.43
C GLY A 49 7.52 -11.61 15.31
N HIS A 50 7.76 -12.28 14.18
CA HIS A 50 8.50 -11.76 13.03
C HIS A 50 7.61 -11.83 11.77
N PRO A 51 6.93 -10.73 11.41
CA PRO A 51 5.95 -10.74 10.32
C PRO A 51 6.51 -11.13 8.95
N SER A 52 5.68 -11.81 8.16
CA SER A 52 5.98 -12.29 6.80
C SER A 52 5.97 -11.15 5.77
N LEU A 53 7.09 -10.41 5.69
CA LEU A 53 7.30 -9.26 4.81
C LEU A 53 8.22 -9.58 3.62
N MET A 54 8.38 -8.62 2.70
CA MET A 54 9.20 -8.72 1.48
C MET A 54 10.14 -7.51 1.37
N SER A 55 11.43 -7.74 1.61
CA SER A 55 12.39 -6.68 1.99
C SER A 55 13.29 -6.19 0.83
N PRO A 56 13.35 -4.88 0.52
CA PRO A 56 14.14 -4.31 -0.57
C PRO A 56 15.62 -4.10 -0.19
N HIS A 57 16.40 -5.18 -0.16
CA HIS A 57 17.84 -5.16 0.13
C HIS A 57 18.65 -4.29 -0.86
N SER A 58 19.74 -3.68 -0.38
CA SER A 58 20.68 -2.91 -1.23
C SER A 58 22.16 -3.29 -1.01
N ASP A 59 22.83 -2.79 0.03
CA ASP A 59 24.17 -3.24 0.48
C ASP A 59 24.04 -3.95 1.86
N PRO A 60 23.41 -5.14 1.97
CA PRO A 60 23.07 -5.74 3.27
C PRO A 60 24.25 -6.40 4.02
N ILE A 61 25.49 -6.25 3.54
CA ILE A 61 26.67 -6.91 4.10
C ILE A 61 27.91 -6.02 3.97
N ALA A 62 28.68 -5.86 5.06
CA ALA A 62 29.86 -5.01 5.09
C ALA A 62 31.01 -5.59 5.93
N LEU A 63 32.24 -5.51 5.43
CA LEU A 63 33.45 -6.02 6.09
C LEU A 63 34.30 -4.88 6.67
N PHE A 64 34.70 -5.00 7.94
CA PHE A 64 35.72 -4.13 8.56
C PHE A 64 36.72 -4.94 9.39
N LYS A 65 37.96 -5.01 8.88
CA LYS A 65 39.08 -5.77 9.48
C LYS A 65 38.73 -7.26 9.64
N ASP A 66 38.52 -7.68 10.89
CA ASP A 66 38.21 -9.04 11.33
C ASP A 66 36.69 -9.29 11.52
N ARG A 67 35.84 -8.27 11.29
CA ARG A 67 34.39 -8.32 11.55
C ARG A 67 33.58 -8.09 10.27
N LEU A 68 32.77 -9.07 9.95
CA LEU A 68 31.76 -9.03 8.89
C LEU A 68 30.39 -8.75 9.52
N PHE A 69 29.73 -7.68 9.10
CA PHE A 69 28.40 -7.27 9.54
C PHE A 69 27.38 -7.65 8.49
N ILE A 70 26.31 -8.34 8.90
CA ILE A 70 25.29 -8.90 8.02
C ILE A 70 23.91 -8.49 8.52
N ALA A 71 23.07 -7.96 7.65
CA ALA A 71 21.67 -7.73 7.96
C ALA A 71 20.92 -9.08 7.93
N ASN A 72 20.49 -9.55 9.10
CA ASN A 72 19.66 -10.73 9.25
C ASN A 72 18.20 -10.27 9.32
N THR A 73 17.66 -9.97 8.14
CA THR A 73 16.39 -9.26 7.93
C THR A 73 15.21 -9.91 8.64
N PRO A 74 14.94 -11.23 8.48
CA PRO A 74 13.79 -11.86 9.15
C PRO A 74 13.94 -11.93 10.68
N SER A 75 15.15 -11.75 11.21
CA SER A 75 15.46 -11.81 12.64
C SER A 75 15.60 -10.44 13.29
N ASP A 76 15.33 -9.34 12.59
CA ASP A 76 15.48 -7.95 13.06
C ASP A 76 16.86 -7.62 13.66
N THR A 77 17.93 -8.25 13.16
CA THR A 77 19.25 -8.21 13.80
C THR A 77 20.39 -7.97 12.82
N VAL A 78 21.51 -7.46 13.36
CA VAL A 78 22.81 -7.49 12.70
C VAL A 78 23.62 -8.65 13.30
N ASP A 79 23.97 -9.62 12.47
CA ASP A 79 24.89 -10.69 12.82
C ASP A 79 26.33 -10.28 12.51
N VAL A 80 27.21 -10.40 13.51
CA VAL A 80 28.63 -10.07 13.40
C VAL A 80 29.44 -11.35 13.37
N ILE A 81 30.03 -11.67 12.22
CA ILE A 81 30.88 -12.83 12.02
C ILE A 81 32.36 -12.45 12.14
N ASN A 82 33.13 -13.26 12.87
CA ASN A 82 34.60 -13.19 12.85
C ASN A 82 35.11 -13.87 11.58
N THR A 83 35.76 -13.15 10.68
CA THR A 83 36.19 -13.71 9.37
C THR A 83 37.29 -14.76 9.45
N LYS A 84 37.98 -14.89 10.61
CA LYS A 84 39.05 -15.88 10.81
C LYS A 84 38.52 -17.26 11.21
N THR A 85 37.48 -17.32 12.04
CA THR A 85 36.84 -18.58 12.46
C THR A 85 35.58 -18.89 11.66
N GLY A 86 34.93 -17.85 11.11
CA GLY A 86 33.62 -17.95 10.48
C GLY A 86 32.53 -18.30 11.50
N GLU A 87 32.58 -17.70 12.68
CA GLU A 87 31.60 -17.85 13.76
C GLU A 87 30.88 -16.52 14.02
N ILE A 88 29.59 -16.57 14.38
CA ILE A 88 28.83 -15.40 14.82
C ILE A 88 29.26 -15.06 16.26
N VAL A 89 30.01 -13.96 16.43
CA VAL A 89 30.53 -13.52 17.73
C VAL A 89 29.57 -12.60 18.49
N LYS A 90 28.60 -12.01 17.79
CA LYS A 90 27.54 -11.17 18.36
C LYS A 90 26.34 -11.12 17.41
N ARG A 91 25.14 -11.27 17.98
CA ARG A 91 23.87 -10.82 17.38
C ARG A 91 23.45 -9.51 18.05
N ILE A 92 23.02 -8.53 17.28
CA ILE A 92 22.67 -7.18 17.76
C ILE A 92 21.25 -6.86 17.32
N GLY A 93 20.30 -6.67 18.25
CA GLY A 93 18.95 -6.20 17.91
C GLY A 93 19.00 -4.80 17.31
N VAL A 94 18.34 -4.62 16.16
CA VAL A 94 18.16 -3.34 15.49
C VAL A 94 16.67 -3.08 15.25
N GLY A 95 16.31 -2.21 14.31
CA GLY A 95 14.93 -2.03 13.90
C GLY A 95 14.36 -3.28 13.22
N VAL A 96 13.09 -3.19 12.83
CA VAL A 96 12.39 -4.19 12.05
C VAL A 96 12.83 -4.08 10.59
N ASP A 97 13.05 -5.22 9.95
CA ASP A 97 13.45 -5.35 8.53
C ASP A 97 14.73 -4.55 8.15
N PRO A 98 15.91 -4.91 8.70
CA PRO A 98 17.17 -4.29 8.31
C PRO A 98 17.61 -4.68 6.88
N VAL A 99 17.83 -3.70 5.98
CA VAL A 99 18.03 -3.94 4.53
C VAL A 99 19.36 -3.47 3.94
N SER A 100 20.12 -2.62 4.64
CA SER A 100 21.44 -2.15 4.20
C SER A 100 22.36 -1.82 5.36
N ILE A 101 23.67 -1.99 5.17
CA ILE A 101 24.73 -1.75 6.16
C ILE A 101 25.84 -0.91 5.53
N CYS A 102 26.15 0.24 6.12
CA CYS A 102 27.25 1.10 5.68
C CYS A 102 28.16 1.48 6.86
N ILE A 103 29.47 1.38 6.66
CA ILE A 103 30.47 1.63 7.71
C ILE A 103 31.03 3.04 7.53
N ARG A 104 31.05 3.83 8.60
CA ARG A 104 31.57 5.21 8.56
C ARG A 104 33.06 5.20 8.20
N PRO A 105 33.60 6.16 7.41
CA PRO A 105 34.97 6.08 6.91
C PRO A 105 36.11 6.00 7.95
N ASP A 106 35.89 6.43 9.22
CA ASP A 106 36.83 6.19 10.33
C ASP A 106 36.72 4.81 10.99
N GLY A 107 35.76 3.99 10.56
CA GLY A 107 35.49 2.66 11.07
C GLY A 107 34.82 2.60 12.44
N LYS A 108 34.47 3.74 13.06
CA LYS A 108 33.97 3.78 14.45
C LYS A 108 32.46 3.54 14.58
N GLU A 109 31.71 3.73 13.51
CA GLU A 109 30.25 3.51 13.48
C GLU A 109 29.88 2.61 12.31
N VAL A 110 28.91 1.73 12.53
CA VAL A 110 28.20 0.97 11.49
C VAL A 110 26.75 1.45 11.51
N TRP A 111 26.25 1.91 10.36
CA TRP A 111 24.89 2.43 10.20
C TRP A 111 24.05 1.40 9.43
N ILE A 112 22.86 1.10 9.94
CA ILE A 112 21.96 0.07 9.39
C ILE A 112 20.59 0.68 9.17
N SER A 113 20.08 0.60 7.94
CA SER A 113 18.72 1.03 7.61
C SER A 113 17.73 -0.07 7.93
N ASN A 114 16.68 0.30 8.65
CA ASN A 114 15.61 -0.59 9.06
C ASN A 114 14.34 -0.13 8.34
N HIS A 115 13.95 -0.84 7.29
CA HIS A 115 12.93 -0.43 6.31
C HIS A 115 11.58 -0.16 6.98
N VAL A 116 11.11 -1.11 7.78
CA VAL A 116 9.79 -1.08 8.45
C VAL A 116 9.80 -0.23 9.74
N SER A 117 10.99 0.03 10.27
CA SER A 117 11.22 0.86 11.45
C SER A 117 11.41 2.35 11.15
N ASP A 118 11.37 2.76 9.87
CA ASP A 118 11.55 4.15 9.40
C ASP A 118 12.74 4.88 10.05
N SER A 119 13.85 4.17 10.22
CA SER A 119 15.00 4.67 10.95
C SER A 119 16.31 3.98 10.58
N VAL A 120 17.43 4.66 10.84
CA VAL A 120 18.77 4.08 10.77
C VAL A 120 19.33 3.89 12.18
N SER A 121 19.61 2.64 12.56
CA SER A 121 20.30 2.31 13.81
C SER A 121 21.82 2.52 13.63
N ILE A 122 22.47 3.12 14.63
CA ILE A 122 23.92 3.33 14.65
C ILE A 122 24.55 2.43 15.71
N ILE A 123 25.39 1.50 15.28
CA ILE A 123 26.17 0.59 16.13
C ILE A 123 27.58 1.15 16.34
N ASP A 124 28.04 1.16 17.59
CA ASP A 124 29.42 1.49 17.95
C ASP A 124 30.38 0.34 17.61
N ASN A 125 31.45 0.65 16.87
CA ASN A 125 32.43 -0.30 16.38
C ASN A 125 33.86 -0.03 16.91
N ASN A 126 33.99 0.88 17.88
CA ASN A 126 35.24 1.15 18.58
C ASN A 126 35.50 0.10 19.67
N LYS A 127 36.54 -0.74 19.51
CA LYS A 127 36.87 -1.83 20.47
C LYS A 127 37.19 -1.32 21.89
N ASP A 128 37.63 -0.07 22.03
CA ASP A 128 37.99 0.54 23.32
C ASP A 128 36.80 1.20 24.05
N SER A 129 35.60 1.12 23.47
CA SER A 129 34.39 1.76 23.97
C SER A 129 33.56 0.82 24.86
N PRO A 130 32.98 1.28 25.99
CA PRO A 130 32.08 0.45 26.81
C PRO A 130 30.81 0.04 26.06
N THR A 131 30.45 0.73 24.97
CA THR A 131 29.30 0.44 24.10
C THR A 131 29.66 -0.36 22.84
N PHE A 132 30.86 -0.96 22.76
CA PHE A 132 31.29 -1.73 21.58
C PHE A 132 30.27 -2.84 21.21
N LEU A 133 29.85 -2.85 19.94
CA LEU A 133 28.80 -3.71 19.37
C LEU A 133 27.43 -3.58 20.06
N GLN A 134 27.08 -2.35 20.48
CA GLN A 134 25.74 -1.95 20.91
C GLN A 134 25.20 -0.84 19.99
N VAL A 135 23.87 -0.78 19.80
CA VAL A 135 23.22 0.38 19.17
C VAL A 135 23.30 1.57 20.12
N ILE A 136 23.93 2.66 19.68
CA ILE A 136 24.15 3.88 20.47
C ILE A 136 23.22 5.04 20.09
N HIS A 137 22.57 4.98 18.92
CA HIS A 137 21.63 6.00 18.46
C HIS A 137 20.70 5.50 17.34
N THR A 138 19.57 6.20 17.13
CA THR A 138 18.60 5.96 16.04
C THR A 138 18.36 7.28 15.29
N VAL A 139 18.65 7.32 13.99
CA VAL A 139 18.33 8.47 13.10
C VAL A 139 16.96 8.29 12.48
N GLN A 140 16.07 9.28 12.65
CA GLN A 140 14.72 9.31 12.08
C GLN A 140 14.19 10.76 11.99
N ASP A 141 13.09 10.96 11.26
CA ASP A 141 12.40 12.24 11.08
C ASP A 141 10.89 12.01 11.33
N LEU A 142 10.37 12.57 12.43
CA LEU A 142 9.00 12.34 12.91
C LEU A 142 8.26 13.68 13.07
N ASP A 143 6.96 13.70 12.75
CA ASP A 143 6.08 14.83 13.05
C ASP A 143 5.36 14.60 14.38
N ILE A 144 5.56 15.50 15.34
CA ILE A 144 4.93 15.43 16.68
C ILE A 144 3.42 15.73 16.61
N LYS A 145 2.96 16.53 15.64
CA LYS A 145 1.54 16.94 15.55
C LYS A 145 0.65 15.86 14.98
N THR A 146 1.09 15.21 13.90
CA THR A 146 0.37 14.06 13.32
C THR A 146 0.78 12.74 13.95
N LYS A 147 1.89 12.71 14.70
CA LYS A 147 2.52 11.49 15.26
C LYS A 147 2.88 10.48 14.16
N THR A 148 3.41 10.97 13.02
CA THR A 148 3.73 10.16 11.84
C THR A 148 5.19 10.29 11.39
N THR A 149 5.63 9.35 10.54
CA THR A 149 6.97 9.36 9.94
C THR A 149 7.09 10.26 8.72
N LYS A 150 8.26 10.88 8.59
CA LYS A 150 8.82 11.54 7.40
C LYS A 150 10.17 10.91 7.00
N PHE A 151 10.48 9.73 7.50
CA PHE A 151 11.70 8.97 7.19
C PHE A 151 11.32 7.60 6.64
N ASP A 152 10.29 7.61 5.80
CA ASP A 152 9.58 6.44 5.29
C ASP A 152 10.50 5.54 4.46
N GLU A 153 10.49 4.24 4.76
CA GLU A 153 11.25 3.20 4.04
C GLU A 153 12.73 3.56 3.74
N PRO A 154 13.62 3.63 4.74
CA PRO A 154 15.05 3.86 4.48
C PRO A 154 15.72 2.61 3.88
N VAL A 155 16.43 2.77 2.76
CA VAL A 155 17.10 1.68 2.03
C VAL A 155 18.63 1.88 1.97
N GLY A 156 19.19 2.46 0.90
CA GLY A 156 20.64 2.58 0.75
C GLY A 156 21.26 3.65 1.68
N ILE A 157 22.52 3.44 2.10
CA ILE A 157 23.28 4.38 2.93
C ILE A 157 24.67 4.61 2.32
N ALA A 158 25.09 5.88 2.16
CA ALA A 158 26.44 6.22 1.71
C ALA A 158 27.01 7.45 2.44
N PHE A 159 28.27 7.36 2.89
CA PHE A 159 28.97 8.49 3.52
C PHE A 159 29.66 9.38 2.49
N ALA A 160 29.41 10.70 2.55
CA ALA A 160 30.25 11.69 1.89
C ALA A 160 31.63 11.79 2.57
N ASN A 161 31.63 11.70 3.90
CA ASN A 161 32.80 11.73 4.79
C ASN A 161 32.31 11.52 6.24
N ASN A 162 33.23 11.58 7.22
CA ASN A 162 32.92 11.42 8.65
C ASN A 162 31.96 12.48 9.26
N LYS A 163 31.59 13.54 8.52
CA LYS A 163 30.64 14.59 8.96
C LYS A 163 29.28 14.57 8.23
N LYS A 164 29.12 13.79 7.16
CA LYS A 164 27.95 13.83 6.27
C LYS A 164 27.66 12.48 5.62
N ALA A 165 26.40 12.04 5.69
CA ALA A 165 25.88 10.83 5.08
C ALA A 165 24.61 11.10 4.27
N TYR A 166 24.27 10.13 3.43
CA TYR A 166 23.06 10.05 2.64
C TYR A 166 22.31 8.77 2.98
N VAL A 167 20.99 8.85 3.05
CA VAL A 167 20.08 7.71 3.21
C VAL A 167 19.00 7.81 2.15
N ALA A 168 18.79 6.77 1.36
CA ALA A 168 17.71 6.73 0.38
C ALA A 168 16.38 6.38 1.07
N LEU A 169 15.30 7.09 0.71
CA LEU A 169 13.94 6.88 1.20
C LEU A 169 13.08 6.46 -0.01
N SER A 170 12.73 5.17 -0.10
CA SER A 170 12.19 4.58 -1.33
C SER A 170 10.80 5.10 -1.67
N SER A 171 9.84 4.97 -0.76
CA SER A 171 8.46 5.42 -0.92
C SER A 171 8.30 6.95 -1.04
N GLU A 172 9.24 7.73 -0.49
CA GLU A 172 9.23 9.19 -0.60
C GLU A 172 9.92 9.71 -1.88
N ASN A 173 10.56 8.85 -2.68
CA ASN A 173 11.35 9.22 -3.86
C ASN A 173 12.43 10.28 -3.56
N LYS A 174 13.16 10.13 -2.43
CA LYS A 174 14.10 11.15 -1.90
C LYS A 174 15.39 10.55 -1.35
N ILE A 175 16.42 11.37 -1.24
CA ILE A 175 17.63 11.09 -0.45
C ILE A 175 17.69 12.04 0.74
N ALA A 176 17.62 11.53 1.98
CA ALA A 176 17.87 12.32 3.18
C ALA A 176 19.38 12.60 3.34
N VAL A 177 19.73 13.86 3.61
CA VAL A 177 21.11 14.29 3.91
C VAL A 177 21.24 14.39 5.43
N VAL A 178 22.11 13.58 6.02
CA VAL A 178 22.26 13.45 7.48
C VAL A 178 23.60 14.04 7.92
N ASN A 179 23.57 14.91 8.93
CA ASN A 179 24.77 15.32 9.65
C ASN A 179 25.18 14.20 10.61
N THR A 180 26.34 13.58 10.39
CA THR A 180 26.78 12.39 11.14
C THR A 180 27.33 12.70 12.53
N ILE A 181 27.50 14.00 12.86
CA ILE A 181 27.86 14.47 14.21
C ILE A 181 26.58 14.68 15.02
N THR A 182 25.66 15.52 14.54
CA THR A 182 24.42 15.86 15.27
C THR A 182 23.30 14.83 15.08
N LYS A 183 23.54 13.81 14.25
CA LYS A 183 22.63 12.70 13.89
C LYS A 183 21.30 13.12 13.25
N LYS A 184 21.13 14.39 12.88
CA LYS A 184 19.88 14.96 12.35
C LYS A 184 19.90 15.08 10.83
N ILE A 185 18.73 14.90 10.22
CA ILE A 185 18.47 15.21 8.81
C ILE A 185 18.59 16.73 8.64
N THR A 186 19.31 17.19 7.62
CA THR A 186 19.53 18.62 7.34
C THR A 186 18.76 19.11 6.12
N LYS A 187 18.55 18.25 5.13
CA LYS A 187 17.66 18.45 3.97
C LYS A 187 17.34 17.10 3.31
N LYS A 188 16.44 17.11 2.31
CA LYS A 188 16.16 15.97 1.44
C LYS A 188 16.38 16.40 -0.02
N LEU A 189 17.05 15.56 -0.80
CA LEU A 189 17.23 15.72 -2.24
C LEU A 189 16.08 15.01 -2.94
N GLN A 190 15.47 15.65 -3.94
CA GLN A 190 14.38 15.02 -4.71
C GLN A 190 14.95 14.13 -5.80
N ILE A 191 14.48 12.87 -5.85
CA ILE A 191 14.65 12.00 -7.02
C ILE A 191 13.36 12.09 -7.84
N ASN A 192 13.47 12.33 -9.14
CA ASN A 192 12.32 12.48 -10.03
C ASN A 192 12.08 11.19 -10.85
N ALA A 193 12.17 10.05 -10.15
CA ALA A 193 11.98 8.67 -10.56
C ALA A 193 11.61 7.84 -9.31
N GLN A 194 11.05 6.63 -9.47
CA GLN A 194 10.47 5.87 -8.36
C GLN A 194 11.46 4.96 -7.64
N ASP A 195 11.31 4.83 -6.32
CA ASP A 195 12.04 3.87 -5.47
C ASP A 195 13.58 3.98 -5.54
N PRO A 196 14.19 5.11 -5.14
CA PRO A 196 15.65 5.20 -4.97
C PRO A 196 16.12 4.23 -3.90
N ARG A 197 16.87 3.19 -4.29
CA ARG A 197 17.43 2.17 -3.38
C ARG A 197 18.94 2.30 -3.24
N ALA A 198 19.68 1.89 -4.27
CA ALA A 198 21.13 1.80 -4.21
C ALA A 198 21.78 3.17 -4.43
N ILE A 199 22.70 3.50 -3.53
CA ILE A 199 23.46 4.75 -3.55
C ILE A 199 24.94 4.49 -3.23
N LYS A 200 25.85 5.24 -3.86
CA LYS A 200 27.29 5.14 -3.59
C LYS A 200 27.96 6.52 -3.64
N VAL A 201 28.97 6.74 -2.80
CA VAL A 201 29.85 7.91 -2.93
C VAL A 201 31.20 7.46 -3.45
N ARG A 202 31.71 8.14 -4.48
CA ARG A 202 33.05 7.96 -5.05
C ARG A 202 33.55 9.29 -5.60
N ASN A 203 34.83 9.60 -5.39
CA ASN A 203 35.49 10.80 -5.93
C ASN A 203 34.73 12.13 -5.71
N GLY A 204 34.06 12.28 -4.56
CA GLY A 204 33.29 13.48 -4.22
C GLY A 204 31.93 13.61 -4.92
N LYS A 205 31.52 12.62 -5.74
CA LYS A 205 30.18 12.48 -6.33
C LYS A 205 29.34 11.48 -5.52
N LEU A 206 28.04 11.75 -5.36
CA LEU A 206 27.01 10.79 -4.93
C LEU A 206 26.30 10.28 -6.18
N TYR A 207 26.25 8.97 -6.34
CA TYR A 207 25.56 8.25 -7.40
C TYR A 207 24.31 7.58 -6.81
N VAL A 208 23.17 7.71 -7.48
CA VAL A 208 21.86 7.18 -7.05
C VAL A 208 21.16 6.51 -8.24
N ILE A 209 20.67 5.28 -8.06
CA ILE A 209 19.75 4.64 -9.01
C ILE A 209 18.35 4.49 -8.39
N PRO A 210 17.26 4.80 -9.13
CA PRO A 210 15.93 4.31 -8.83
C PRO A 210 15.85 2.82 -9.20
N PHE A 211 15.05 2.07 -8.45
CA PHE A 211 14.82 0.65 -8.71
C PHE A 211 14.04 0.44 -10.01
N GLU A 212 13.01 1.26 -10.25
CA GLU A 212 12.22 1.24 -11.49
C GLU A 212 12.62 2.44 -12.37
N SER A 213 13.33 2.14 -13.46
CA SER A 213 14.00 3.08 -14.37
C SER A 213 13.74 2.66 -15.83
N ASN A 214 14.03 3.47 -16.85
CA ASN A 214 13.89 3.12 -18.28
C ASN A 214 12.72 2.17 -18.66
N ASN A 215 11.52 2.43 -18.13
CA ASN A 215 10.36 1.71 -18.62
C ASN A 215 10.12 2.17 -20.07
N LYS A 216 9.81 3.46 -20.27
CA LYS A 216 9.41 4.07 -21.57
C LYS A 216 8.25 3.37 -22.30
N THR A 217 7.76 2.22 -21.83
CA THR A 217 6.76 1.38 -22.48
C THR A 217 5.36 1.85 -22.11
N GLN A 218 4.53 2.12 -23.11
CA GLN A 218 3.15 2.57 -22.92
C GLN A 218 2.22 1.94 -23.93
N LEU A 219 0.92 2.04 -23.67
CA LEU A 219 -0.13 1.70 -24.63
C LEU A 219 -0.08 2.67 -25.82
N SER A 220 -0.12 2.14 -27.05
CA SER A 220 -0.04 2.87 -28.33
C SER A 220 -1.30 3.67 -28.70
N GLY A 221 -1.89 4.38 -27.74
CA GLY A 221 -3.06 5.23 -27.97
C GLY A 221 -2.75 6.70 -27.76
N GLY A 222 -3.27 7.57 -28.63
CA GLY A 222 -3.07 9.01 -28.52
C GLY A 222 -2.88 9.70 -29.86
N TYR A 223 -1.80 10.48 -29.98
CA TYR A 223 -1.37 11.19 -31.18
C TYR A 223 -0.25 10.40 -31.90
N LYS A 224 0.10 10.80 -33.14
CA LYS A 224 1.11 10.10 -33.93
C LYS A 224 2.49 10.16 -33.26
N VAL A 225 2.94 9.01 -32.73
CA VAL A 225 4.25 8.83 -32.09
C VAL A 225 5.39 8.83 -33.12
N ASP A 226 5.18 8.11 -34.22
CA ASP A 226 6.09 7.96 -35.37
C ASP A 226 5.40 8.26 -36.72
N GLY A 227 4.07 8.15 -36.77
CA GLY A 227 3.25 8.28 -37.97
C GLY A 227 2.23 7.15 -38.10
N ASP A 228 2.59 5.94 -37.65
CA ASP A 228 1.91 4.69 -38.01
C ASP A 228 1.42 3.89 -36.79
N LEU A 229 2.01 4.09 -35.60
CA LEU A 229 1.72 3.32 -34.38
C LEU A 229 0.73 4.03 -33.44
N VAL A 230 -0.47 4.33 -33.95
CA VAL A 230 -1.63 4.73 -33.13
C VAL A 230 -2.75 3.72 -33.34
N THR A 231 -2.96 2.83 -32.37
CA THR A 231 -3.94 1.74 -32.49
C THR A 231 -5.31 2.08 -31.90
N PHE A 232 -5.40 3.10 -31.06
CA PHE A 232 -6.66 3.65 -30.55
C PHE A 232 -6.58 5.15 -30.24
N ASN A 233 -7.72 5.83 -30.28
CA ASN A 233 -7.82 7.20 -29.80
C ASN A 233 -7.89 7.19 -28.26
N ALA A 234 -6.83 7.66 -27.58
CA ALA A 234 -6.77 7.67 -26.12
C ALA A 234 -7.86 8.52 -25.45
N HIS A 235 -8.30 9.62 -26.06
CA HIS A 235 -9.35 10.46 -25.48
C HIS A 235 -10.72 9.78 -25.56
N GLU A 236 -11.06 9.20 -26.72
CA GLU A 236 -12.26 8.36 -26.88
C GLU A 236 -12.28 7.21 -25.87
N HIS A 237 -11.15 6.52 -25.70
CA HIS A 237 -11.06 5.29 -24.92
C HIS A 237 -10.93 5.52 -23.41
N SER A 238 -10.00 6.39 -22.99
CA SER A 238 -9.61 6.57 -21.59
C SER A 238 -10.34 7.72 -20.88
N ILE A 239 -10.97 8.63 -21.63
CA ILE A 239 -11.72 9.77 -21.06
C ILE A 239 -13.22 9.64 -21.35
N ALA A 240 -13.62 9.59 -22.62
CA ALA A 240 -15.04 9.58 -22.99
C ALA A 240 -15.75 8.26 -22.63
N ASN A 241 -15.13 7.11 -22.92
CA ASN A 241 -15.72 5.78 -22.72
C ASN A 241 -15.09 4.98 -21.55
N ASN A 242 -14.42 5.64 -20.60
CA ASN A 242 -13.62 4.97 -19.56
C ASN A 242 -14.40 3.93 -18.72
N ASN A 243 -15.71 4.12 -18.55
CA ASN A 243 -16.60 3.20 -17.81
C ASN A 243 -17.06 1.97 -18.61
N VAL A 244 -16.57 1.78 -19.84
CA VAL A 244 -16.90 0.64 -20.71
C VAL A 244 -15.69 -0.30 -20.82
N LEU A 245 -15.97 -1.60 -21.01
CA LEU A 245 -14.96 -2.59 -21.39
C LEU A 245 -14.34 -2.20 -22.76
N SER A 246 -13.09 -2.60 -23.03
CA SER A 246 -12.34 -2.21 -24.25
C SER A 246 -12.82 -2.91 -25.54
N ILE A 247 -14.13 -2.92 -25.80
CA ILE A 247 -14.75 -3.68 -26.89
C ILE A 247 -14.27 -3.19 -28.26
N GLY A 248 -13.53 -4.04 -28.97
CA GLY A 248 -13.16 -3.83 -30.37
C GLY A 248 -11.84 -3.10 -30.63
N HIS A 249 -11.05 -2.79 -29.60
CA HIS A 249 -9.77 -2.08 -29.77
C HIS A 249 -8.56 -3.02 -29.86
N ILE A 250 -7.60 -2.63 -30.71
CA ILE A 250 -6.26 -3.19 -30.84
C ILE A 250 -5.31 -2.31 -30.00
N THR A 251 -4.34 -2.90 -29.31
CA THR A 251 -3.45 -2.19 -28.37
C THR A 251 -2.03 -2.73 -28.40
N ASP A 252 -1.05 -1.90 -28.78
CA ASP A 252 0.37 -2.24 -28.72
C ASP A 252 1.05 -1.66 -27.48
N ILE A 253 2.19 -2.27 -27.13
CA ILE A 253 3.15 -1.71 -26.19
C ILE A 253 4.28 -1.08 -27.02
N VAL A 254 4.47 0.23 -26.88
CA VAL A 254 5.46 1.03 -27.62
C VAL A 254 6.44 1.70 -26.66
N LYS A 255 7.73 1.77 -27.02
CA LYS A 255 8.68 2.67 -26.34
C LYS A 255 8.42 4.10 -26.81
N HIS A 256 7.75 4.91 -25.98
CA HIS A 256 7.34 6.26 -26.34
C HIS A 256 8.42 7.29 -25.96
N PRO A 257 8.97 8.09 -26.90
CA PRO A 257 10.17 8.91 -26.67
C PRO A 257 9.96 10.07 -25.69
N ARG A 258 8.74 10.60 -25.54
CA ARG A 258 8.41 11.67 -24.56
C ARG A 258 8.21 11.17 -23.12
N VAL A 259 8.35 9.87 -22.84
CA VAL A 259 8.28 9.36 -21.45
C VAL A 259 9.55 9.76 -20.71
N PRO A 260 9.45 10.50 -19.58
CA PRO A 260 10.61 10.87 -18.78
C PRO A 260 11.32 9.62 -18.25
N ASP A 261 12.63 9.59 -18.47
CA ASP A 261 13.51 8.43 -18.31
C ASP A 261 14.78 8.92 -17.63
N LYS A 262 15.10 8.40 -16.44
CA LYS A 262 16.04 9.03 -15.48
C LYS A 262 16.52 7.99 -14.48
N ASP A 263 17.70 7.45 -14.72
CA ASP A 263 18.08 6.14 -14.22
C ASP A 263 19.35 6.18 -13.36
N LEU A 264 20.17 7.22 -13.53
CA LEU A 264 21.32 7.49 -12.69
C LEU A 264 21.38 8.98 -12.41
N PHE A 265 21.25 9.37 -11.14
CA PHE A 265 21.39 10.74 -10.68
C PHE A 265 22.76 10.92 -10.01
N ILE A 266 23.48 11.98 -10.36
CA ILE A 266 24.86 12.23 -9.90
C ILE A 266 24.94 13.62 -9.28
N PHE A 267 25.20 13.69 -7.96
CA PHE A 267 25.27 14.95 -7.19
C PHE A 267 26.69 15.26 -6.70
N ASP A 268 27.08 16.55 -6.63
CA ASP A 268 28.32 16.97 -5.94
C ASP A 268 28.11 16.88 -4.43
N THR A 269 28.96 16.13 -3.71
CA THR A 269 28.73 15.87 -2.27
C THR A 269 29.01 17.06 -1.35
N ARG A 270 29.52 18.17 -1.86
CA ARG A 270 29.79 19.39 -1.06
C ARG A 270 28.54 20.27 -1.02
N SER A 271 27.95 20.53 -2.17
CA SER A 271 26.77 21.38 -2.40
C SER A 271 25.44 20.63 -2.37
N ASP A 272 25.46 19.34 -2.71
CA ASP A 272 24.31 18.49 -3.06
C ASP A 272 23.51 18.96 -4.29
N GLN A 273 24.17 19.68 -5.21
CA GLN A 273 23.58 20.00 -6.51
C GLN A 273 23.67 18.80 -7.45
N LEU A 274 22.61 18.56 -8.22
CA LEU A 274 22.55 17.56 -9.28
C LEU A 274 23.45 18.04 -10.44
N ILE A 275 24.52 17.28 -10.73
CA ILE A 275 25.46 17.56 -11.82
C ILE A 275 24.94 16.98 -13.14
N GLN A 276 24.45 15.74 -13.09
CA GLN A 276 24.12 14.94 -14.28
C GLN A 276 23.00 13.95 -13.96
N THR A 277 22.13 13.72 -14.94
CA THR A 277 21.24 12.55 -14.98
C THR A 277 21.55 11.77 -16.25
N VAL A 278 21.59 10.45 -16.15
CA VAL A 278 21.69 9.53 -17.29
C VAL A 278 20.41 8.71 -17.38
N SER A 279 20.06 8.29 -18.59
CA SER A 279 18.77 7.69 -18.96
C SER A 279 19.01 6.49 -19.88
N THR A 280 18.02 5.61 -20.00
CA THR A 280 18.09 4.36 -20.79
C THR A 280 19.21 3.42 -20.31
N LEU A 281 19.16 3.02 -19.04
CA LEU A 281 20.16 2.13 -18.41
C LEU A 281 19.65 0.71 -18.10
N GLY A 282 18.34 0.49 -18.01
CA GLY A 282 17.71 -0.82 -17.75
C GLY A 282 16.37 -0.70 -17.02
N THR A 283 15.43 -1.63 -17.21
CA THR A 283 14.07 -1.48 -16.65
C THR A 283 14.02 -1.61 -15.12
N LEU A 284 14.71 -2.61 -14.56
CA LEU A 284 14.83 -2.84 -13.11
C LEU A 284 16.30 -2.76 -12.70
N LEU A 285 16.70 -1.75 -11.92
CA LEU A 285 18.08 -1.55 -11.49
C LEU A 285 18.27 -1.95 -10.02
N TYR A 286 19.07 -2.98 -9.75
CA TYR A 286 19.16 -3.57 -8.42
C TYR A 286 20.32 -3.02 -7.58
N GLY A 287 21.53 -2.96 -8.16
CA GLY A 287 22.76 -2.60 -7.45
C GLY A 287 23.70 -1.76 -8.30
N LEU A 288 24.58 -0.99 -7.63
CA LEU A 288 25.53 -0.11 -8.30
C LEU A 288 26.92 -0.14 -7.64
N THR A 289 27.96 -0.07 -8.47
CA THR A 289 29.35 0.12 -8.02
C THR A 289 30.07 1.13 -8.91
N VAL A 290 31.16 1.73 -8.41
CA VAL A 290 31.90 2.79 -9.11
C VAL A 290 33.40 2.57 -8.91
N ASP A 291 34.15 2.53 -10.02
CA ASP A 291 35.61 2.31 -10.04
C ASP A 291 36.41 3.54 -9.58
N SER A 292 37.75 3.53 -9.64
CA SER A 292 38.55 4.74 -9.30
C SER A 292 38.46 5.85 -10.35
N LEU A 293 38.07 5.53 -11.59
CA LEU A 293 38.00 6.47 -12.71
C LEU A 293 36.65 7.19 -12.83
N GLY A 294 35.60 6.72 -12.14
CA GLY A 294 34.24 7.26 -12.24
C GLY A 294 33.35 6.56 -13.27
N ASN A 295 33.72 5.37 -13.75
CA ASN A 295 32.80 4.49 -14.46
C ASN A 295 31.87 3.81 -13.46
N VAL A 296 30.57 3.79 -13.78
CA VAL A 296 29.53 3.17 -12.96
C VAL A 296 29.13 1.85 -13.60
N PHE A 297 28.98 0.81 -12.79
CA PHE A 297 28.47 -0.49 -13.22
C PHE A 297 27.20 -0.81 -12.44
N ILE A 298 26.13 -1.16 -13.17
CA ILE A 298 24.78 -1.36 -12.65
C ILE A 298 24.31 -2.76 -13.01
N SER A 299 23.86 -3.53 -12.02
CA SER A 299 23.20 -4.83 -12.20
C SER A 299 21.70 -4.62 -12.46
N GLN A 300 21.20 -5.09 -13.61
CA GLN A 300 19.83 -4.79 -14.05
C GLN A 300 19.17 -5.87 -14.91
N ALA A 301 17.84 -5.80 -14.99
CA ALA A 301 17.01 -6.57 -15.91
C ALA A 301 16.17 -5.65 -16.81
N ASP A 302 16.33 -5.74 -18.14
CA ASP A 302 15.54 -4.94 -19.10
C ASP A 302 14.32 -5.71 -19.63
N ALA A 303 13.13 -5.13 -19.50
CA ALA A 303 11.86 -5.78 -19.80
C ALA A 303 11.49 -5.62 -21.29
N ARG A 304 11.33 -6.74 -21.99
CA ARG A 304 11.26 -6.79 -23.46
C ARG A 304 9.84 -6.55 -24.02
N ASN A 305 8.95 -5.98 -23.21
CA ASN A 305 7.52 -5.68 -23.46
C ASN A 305 7.23 -5.05 -24.84
N HIS A 306 8.21 -4.31 -25.36
CA HIS A 306 8.14 -3.38 -26.46
C HIS A 306 8.82 -3.85 -27.77
N ILE A 307 9.31 -5.09 -27.84
CA ILE A 307 10.41 -5.52 -28.75
C ILE A 307 10.26 -5.15 -30.24
N ASN A 308 9.04 -4.97 -30.75
CA ASN A 308 8.75 -4.60 -32.14
C ASN A 308 7.82 -3.37 -32.27
N GLY A 309 7.46 -2.69 -31.17
CA GLY A 309 6.42 -1.67 -31.10
C GLY A 309 5.02 -2.12 -31.54
N ARG A 310 4.84 -3.43 -31.74
CA ARG A 310 3.67 -4.08 -32.35
C ARG A 310 3.30 -5.39 -31.62
N SER A 311 3.53 -5.43 -30.30
CA SER A 311 3.37 -6.63 -29.46
C SER A 311 1.95 -7.20 -29.52
N GLY A 312 0.95 -6.32 -29.63
CA GLY A 312 -0.45 -6.65 -29.85
C GLY A 312 -0.79 -6.88 -31.33
N THR A 313 -0.63 -5.87 -32.19
CA THR A 313 -1.11 -5.85 -33.58
C THR A 313 -0.53 -6.97 -34.44
N LYS A 314 0.73 -7.37 -34.21
CA LYS A 314 1.33 -8.54 -34.88
C LYS A 314 1.16 -9.86 -34.12
N LYS A 315 0.50 -9.86 -32.96
CA LYS A 315 0.30 -11.00 -32.04
C LYS A 315 1.61 -11.58 -31.48
N HIS A 316 2.55 -10.72 -31.11
CA HIS A 316 3.83 -11.12 -30.51
C HIS A 316 3.67 -11.24 -28.98
N SER A 317 3.50 -12.47 -28.53
CA SER A 317 3.41 -12.89 -27.14
C SER A 317 4.80 -13.20 -26.54
N LEU A 318 4.85 -13.78 -25.33
CA LEU A 318 6.07 -14.40 -24.80
C LEU A 318 6.70 -15.43 -25.76
N LYS A 319 5.92 -16.08 -26.65
CA LYS A 319 6.46 -16.99 -27.68
C LYS A 319 7.48 -16.32 -28.59
N GLU A 320 7.16 -15.11 -29.06
CA GLU A 320 8.01 -14.31 -29.94
C GLU A 320 9.18 -13.64 -29.18
N LEU A 321 9.15 -13.67 -27.85
CA LEU A 321 10.27 -13.38 -26.95
C LEU A 321 11.08 -14.64 -26.56
N GLU A 322 10.72 -15.82 -27.07
CA GLU A 322 11.22 -17.16 -26.69
C GLU A 322 11.08 -17.51 -25.20
N ASN A 323 10.03 -17.00 -24.56
CA ASN A 323 9.85 -17.07 -23.10
C ASN A 323 11.06 -16.52 -22.34
N ARG A 324 11.60 -15.40 -22.83
CA ARG A 324 12.55 -14.55 -22.12
C ARG A 324 11.99 -13.15 -22.01
N ALA A 325 11.25 -12.96 -20.93
CA ALA A 325 10.65 -11.69 -20.52
C ALA A 325 11.74 -10.61 -20.39
N PHE A 326 12.80 -10.90 -19.64
CA PHE A 326 13.88 -9.97 -19.35
C PHE A 326 15.17 -10.31 -20.11
N LEU A 327 16.02 -9.29 -20.33
CA LEU A 327 17.45 -9.48 -20.56
C LEU A 327 18.20 -9.22 -19.25
N ASN A 328 18.95 -10.21 -18.76
CA ASN A 328 19.84 -10.02 -17.61
C ASN A 328 21.14 -9.36 -18.07
N GLN A 329 21.47 -8.21 -17.49
CA GLN A 329 22.53 -7.35 -18.01
C GLN A 329 23.33 -6.67 -16.88
N ILE A 330 24.61 -6.38 -17.17
CA ILE A 330 25.35 -5.32 -16.49
C ILE A 330 25.44 -4.12 -17.42
N THR A 331 24.99 -2.96 -16.96
CA THR A 331 25.13 -1.69 -17.69
C THR A 331 26.36 -0.96 -17.17
N SER A 332 27.31 -0.66 -18.06
CA SER A 332 28.49 0.16 -17.77
C SER A 332 28.28 1.58 -18.31
N VAL A 333 28.58 2.59 -17.50
CA VAL A 333 28.33 4.01 -17.79
C VAL A 333 29.57 4.85 -17.48
N ASN A 334 30.15 5.52 -18.48
CA ASN A 334 31.22 6.49 -18.25
C ASN A 334 30.64 7.87 -17.89
N THR A 335 30.95 8.38 -16.69
CA THR A 335 30.36 9.64 -16.16
C THR A 335 31.33 10.83 -16.17
N ASN A 336 32.34 10.78 -17.05
CA ASN A 336 33.37 11.81 -17.16
C ASN A 336 33.14 12.80 -18.32
N ASN A 337 32.33 12.39 -19.30
CA ASN A 337 31.86 13.26 -20.38
C ASN A 337 30.51 13.92 -20.02
N LYS A 338 30.20 15.06 -20.67
CA LYS A 338 28.93 15.79 -20.50
C LYS A 338 27.72 14.91 -20.86
N GLU A 339 27.85 14.16 -21.95
CA GLU A 339 26.97 13.06 -22.31
C GLU A 339 27.67 11.75 -21.92
N ALA A 340 27.03 10.95 -21.07
CA ALA A 340 27.61 9.70 -20.58
C ALA A 340 27.50 8.61 -21.65
N SER A 341 28.60 7.89 -21.92
CA SER A 341 28.54 6.72 -22.81
C SER A 341 28.08 5.48 -22.04
N VAL A 342 27.17 4.72 -22.64
CA VAL A 342 26.50 3.55 -22.05
C VAL A 342 26.83 2.30 -22.86
N LYS A 343 27.21 1.22 -22.17
CA LYS A 343 27.49 -0.11 -22.75
C LYS A 343 26.70 -1.16 -21.98
N PHE A 344 25.82 -1.87 -22.67
CA PHE A 344 25.12 -3.04 -22.13
C PHE A 344 25.97 -4.30 -22.31
N ILE A 345 26.14 -5.08 -21.23
CA ILE A 345 26.79 -6.39 -21.23
C ILE A 345 25.70 -7.42 -20.97
N ASN A 346 25.37 -8.23 -21.97
CA ASN A 346 24.38 -9.30 -21.84
C ASN A 346 25.00 -10.49 -21.10
N LEU A 347 24.35 -10.97 -20.05
CA LEU A 347 24.83 -12.11 -19.26
C LEU A 347 24.49 -13.48 -19.91
N GLU A 348 23.58 -13.48 -20.86
CA GLU A 348 23.24 -14.64 -21.69
C GLU A 348 23.25 -14.26 -23.19
N PRO A 349 23.30 -15.24 -24.12
CA PRO A 349 23.06 -14.98 -25.54
C PRO A 349 21.73 -14.23 -25.78
N LEU A 350 21.63 -13.46 -26.86
CA LEU A 350 20.35 -12.83 -27.25
C LEU A 350 19.46 -13.82 -28.02
N PRO A 351 18.12 -13.84 -27.78
CA PRO A 351 17.18 -14.62 -28.59
C PRO A 351 17.32 -14.31 -30.09
N PRO A 352 17.31 -15.32 -31.00
CA PRO A 352 16.80 -16.68 -30.79
C PRO A 352 17.80 -17.70 -30.17
N LYS A 353 18.87 -17.22 -29.51
CA LYS A 353 19.74 -18.07 -28.69
C LYS A 353 19.36 -17.96 -27.21
N ASN A 354 19.36 -19.11 -26.55
CA ASN A 354 19.10 -19.25 -25.11
C ASN A 354 20.38 -19.74 -24.41
N PRO A 355 20.56 -19.51 -23.10
CA PRO A 355 21.64 -20.14 -22.36
C PRO A 355 21.43 -21.66 -22.28
N GLU A 356 22.51 -22.41 -22.16
CA GLU A 356 22.44 -23.83 -21.81
C GLU A 356 21.83 -24.02 -20.39
N PRO A 357 21.21 -25.16 -20.08
CA PRO A 357 20.69 -25.46 -18.74
C PRO A 357 21.75 -25.25 -17.66
N GLY A 358 21.40 -24.59 -16.56
CA GLY A 358 22.32 -24.22 -15.50
C GLY A 358 23.31 -23.10 -15.85
N LYS A 359 23.27 -22.49 -17.04
CA LYS A 359 24.17 -21.38 -17.45
C LYS A 359 23.54 -19.99 -17.44
N ALA A 360 22.25 -19.87 -17.13
CA ALA A 360 21.58 -18.58 -16.94
C ALA A 360 22.08 -17.82 -15.68
N PHE A 361 21.96 -16.49 -15.71
CA PHE A 361 22.32 -15.54 -14.65
C PHE A 361 21.12 -14.62 -14.33
N ALA A 362 19.98 -15.24 -14.02
CA ALA A 362 18.72 -14.57 -13.78
C ALA A 362 18.76 -13.57 -12.62
N THR A 363 18.18 -12.38 -12.85
CA THR A 363 18.03 -11.30 -11.87
C THR A 363 19.38 -10.91 -11.24
N PRO A 364 20.30 -10.29 -12.01
CA PRO A 364 21.56 -9.81 -11.46
C PRO A 364 21.30 -8.73 -10.41
N PHE A 365 21.79 -8.91 -9.19
CA PHE A 365 21.33 -8.13 -8.03
C PHE A 365 22.43 -7.28 -7.39
N ALA A 366 23.33 -7.88 -6.61
CA ALA A 366 24.43 -7.17 -5.98
C ALA A 366 25.64 -7.13 -6.91
N ILE A 367 26.35 -5.99 -6.99
CA ILE A 367 27.56 -5.84 -7.82
C ILE A 367 28.62 -5.02 -7.08
N THR A 368 29.88 -5.43 -7.20
CA THR A 368 31.04 -4.71 -6.65
C THR A 368 32.26 -4.83 -7.56
N VAL A 369 33.07 -3.77 -7.64
CA VAL A 369 34.36 -3.75 -8.35
C VAL A 369 35.52 -4.00 -7.39
N THR A 370 36.62 -4.57 -7.87
CA THR A 370 37.85 -4.72 -7.09
C THR A 370 38.59 -3.40 -6.91
N ASN A 371 39.37 -3.27 -5.83
CA ASN A 371 40.17 -2.07 -5.52
C ASN A 371 41.24 -1.72 -6.57
N ASP A 372 41.52 -2.61 -7.53
CA ASP A 372 42.42 -2.38 -8.66
C ASP A 372 41.69 -2.18 -10.00
N ASP A 373 40.37 -2.03 -9.95
CA ASP A 373 39.44 -1.79 -11.08
C ASP A 373 39.46 -2.85 -12.19
N LYS A 374 40.04 -4.03 -11.96
CA LYS A 374 40.16 -5.09 -12.99
C LYS A 374 38.98 -6.05 -13.06
N MET A 375 38.36 -6.36 -11.92
CA MET A 375 37.34 -7.40 -11.83
C MET A 375 36.06 -6.84 -11.19
N LEU A 376 34.92 -7.19 -11.78
CA LEU A 376 33.61 -7.09 -11.16
C LEU A 376 33.22 -8.45 -10.58
N ILE A 377 32.54 -8.42 -9.44
CA ILE A 377 31.88 -9.59 -8.86
C ILE A 377 30.41 -9.21 -8.70
N SER A 378 29.52 -10.04 -9.25
CA SER A 378 28.08 -9.81 -9.22
C SER A 378 27.33 -11.07 -8.80
N SER A 379 26.18 -10.91 -8.16
CA SER A 379 25.24 -12.01 -7.93
C SER A 379 24.23 -12.12 -9.07
N ALA A 380 23.73 -13.33 -9.29
CA ALA A 380 22.51 -13.62 -10.05
C ALA A 380 21.51 -14.24 -9.08
N ALA A 381 20.61 -13.40 -8.56
CA ALA A 381 19.76 -13.74 -7.42
C ALA A 381 18.72 -14.81 -7.76
N GLY A 382 18.13 -14.77 -8.96
CA GLY A 382 17.19 -15.80 -9.40
C GLY A 382 17.84 -17.15 -9.69
N SER A 383 19.11 -17.15 -10.10
CA SER A 383 19.87 -18.38 -10.43
C SER A 383 20.73 -18.90 -9.27
N ASN A 384 20.65 -18.34 -8.06
CA ASN A 384 21.44 -18.73 -6.88
C ASN A 384 22.96 -18.79 -7.12
N LYS A 385 23.52 -17.80 -7.84
CA LYS A 385 24.95 -17.76 -8.23
C LYS A 385 25.63 -16.45 -7.89
N ILE A 386 26.96 -16.50 -7.80
CA ILE A 386 27.82 -15.35 -8.07
C ILE A 386 28.67 -15.61 -9.31
N PHE A 387 29.09 -14.54 -9.98
CA PHE A 387 29.99 -14.59 -11.12
C PHE A 387 31.03 -13.46 -11.06
N THR A 388 32.17 -13.72 -11.71
CA THR A 388 33.32 -12.84 -11.85
C THR A 388 33.42 -12.38 -13.31
N MET A 389 33.86 -11.15 -13.55
CA MET A 389 33.88 -10.53 -14.88
C MET A 389 35.06 -9.56 -15.02
N ASP A 390 35.78 -9.54 -16.16
CA ASP A 390 36.76 -8.47 -16.45
C ASP A 390 35.98 -7.15 -16.60
N ALA A 391 36.34 -6.14 -15.80
CA ALA A 391 35.60 -4.89 -15.68
C ALA A 391 35.68 -3.99 -16.93
N ARG A 392 36.66 -4.23 -17.80
CA ARG A 392 36.95 -3.47 -19.02
C ARG A 392 36.33 -4.16 -20.25
N THR A 393 36.51 -5.47 -20.41
CA THR A 393 35.92 -6.21 -21.54
C THR A 393 34.44 -6.50 -21.32
N GLY A 394 34.02 -6.78 -20.09
CA GLY A 394 32.70 -7.34 -19.78
C GLY A 394 32.60 -8.85 -19.99
N GLU A 395 33.74 -9.55 -20.07
CA GLU A 395 33.81 -11.00 -20.24
C GLU A 395 33.66 -11.72 -18.90
N ILE A 396 32.70 -12.65 -18.80
CA ILE A 396 32.47 -13.47 -17.60
C ILE A 396 33.62 -14.47 -17.49
N LEU A 397 34.39 -14.37 -16.41
CA LEU A 397 35.58 -15.20 -16.16
C LEU A 397 35.19 -16.56 -15.57
N GLY A 398 34.29 -16.55 -14.59
CA GLY A 398 33.88 -17.74 -13.84
C GLY A 398 32.60 -17.52 -13.04
N SER A 399 32.06 -18.60 -12.46
CA SER A 399 30.86 -18.53 -11.60
C SER A 399 30.80 -19.67 -10.60
N ALA A 400 30.10 -19.44 -9.50
CA ALA A 400 29.87 -20.41 -8.43
C ALA A 400 28.41 -20.35 -7.97
N GLU A 401 27.83 -21.52 -7.70
CA GLU A 401 26.52 -21.63 -7.03
C GLU A 401 26.68 -21.36 -5.53
N VAL A 402 25.68 -20.70 -4.94
CA VAL A 402 25.62 -20.30 -3.53
C VAL A 402 24.22 -20.61 -2.96
N GLY A 403 23.94 -20.21 -1.72
CA GLY A 403 22.60 -20.37 -1.13
C GLY A 403 21.52 -19.54 -1.84
N ALA A 404 20.26 -19.69 -1.42
CA ALA A 404 19.14 -19.09 -2.15
C ALA A 404 19.14 -17.54 -2.14
N VAL A 405 19.04 -16.96 -3.33
CA VAL A 405 18.85 -15.52 -3.59
C VAL A 405 19.98 -14.65 -3.01
N PRO A 406 21.20 -14.73 -3.58
CA PRO A 406 22.32 -13.86 -3.19
C PRO A 406 22.04 -12.38 -3.49
N ARG A 407 21.91 -11.55 -2.45
CA ARG A 407 21.56 -10.12 -2.52
C ARG A 407 22.60 -9.16 -1.91
N GLY A 408 23.72 -9.66 -1.41
CA GLY A 408 24.82 -8.82 -0.92
C GLY A 408 26.17 -9.48 -1.15
N ILE A 409 27.20 -8.69 -1.48
CA ILE A 409 28.57 -9.14 -1.70
C ILE A 409 29.54 -8.15 -1.03
N THR A 410 30.54 -8.66 -0.31
CA THR A 410 31.70 -7.87 0.12
C THR A 410 33.00 -8.66 -0.02
N ILE A 411 34.12 -7.98 -0.31
CA ILE A 411 35.39 -8.63 -0.70
C ILE A 411 36.39 -8.58 0.44
N GLU A 412 36.93 -9.75 0.80
CA GLU A 412 38.12 -9.89 1.63
C GLU A 412 39.38 -9.82 0.76
N TYR A 413 40.31 -8.95 1.17
CA TYR A 413 41.58 -8.71 0.48
C TYR A 413 42.76 -9.22 1.31
N SER A 414 43.78 -9.75 0.63
CA SER A 414 45.07 -10.09 1.24
C SER A 414 45.83 -8.83 1.69
N ASN A 415 46.89 -9.01 2.49
CA ASN A 415 47.83 -7.94 2.86
C ASN A 415 48.46 -7.24 1.62
N GLN A 416 48.54 -7.92 0.47
CA GLN A 416 48.99 -7.36 -0.81
C GLN A 416 47.88 -6.61 -1.58
N LYS A 417 46.72 -6.35 -0.98
CA LYS A 417 45.50 -5.78 -1.60
C LYS A 417 44.94 -6.57 -2.79
N LYS A 418 45.37 -7.81 -3.02
CA LYS A 418 44.73 -8.71 -3.99
C LYS A 418 43.42 -9.26 -3.41
N PRO A 419 42.32 -9.33 -4.18
CA PRO A 419 41.10 -10.01 -3.76
C PRO A 419 41.40 -11.50 -3.49
N ILE A 420 40.83 -12.07 -2.44
CA ILE A 420 41.03 -13.48 -2.09
C ILE A 420 39.71 -14.21 -1.79
N LYS A 421 38.73 -13.55 -1.17
CA LYS A 421 37.41 -14.15 -0.90
C LYS A 421 36.28 -13.15 -1.14
N ALA A 422 35.13 -13.65 -1.57
CA ALA A 422 33.86 -12.93 -1.50
C ALA A 422 33.00 -13.52 -0.38
N TRP A 423 32.47 -12.66 0.48
CA TRP A 423 31.42 -12.99 1.45
C TRP A 423 30.08 -12.60 0.84
N VAL A 424 29.17 -13.56 0.71
CA VAL A 424 27.91 -13.43 -0.06
C VAL A 424 26.72 -13.69 0.86
N LEU A 425 25.78 -12.74 0.97
CA LEU A 425 24.53 -12.94 1.71
C LEU A 425 23.45 -13.54 0.81
N ASN A 426 23.05 -14.77 1.12
CA ASN A 426 21.94 -15.50 0.54
C ASN A 426 20.66 -15.14 1.31
N ALA A 427 20.04 -14.02 0.93
CA ALA A 427 19.07 -13.32 1.78
C ALA A 427 17.75 -14.07 2.01
N VAL A 428 17.42 -15.04 1.14
CA VAL A 428 16.16 -15.81 1.22
C VAL A 428 16.39 -17.19 1.87
N ASP A 429 17.63 -17.67 1.89
CA ASP A 429 18.06 -18.84 2.68
C ASP A 429 18.53 -18.48 4.10
N ASN A 430 18.68 -17.20 4.44
CA ASN A 430 19.30 -16.76 5.69
C ASN A 430 20.67 -17.43 5.90
N SER A 431 21.54 -17.40 4.88
CA SER A 431 22.89 -17.95 4.98
C SER A 431 23.94 -17.05 4.33
N VAL A 432 25.20 -17.21 4.75
CA VAL A 432 26.35 -16.49 4.17
C VAL A 432 27.31 -17.50 3.55
N SER A 433 27.51 -17.42 2.24
CA SER A 433 28.50 -18.23 1.53
C SER A 433 29.85 -17.50 1.46
N LEU A 434 30.90 -18.22 1.82
CA LEU A 434 32.29 -17.79 1.68
C LEU A 434 32.88 -18.40 0.42
N VAL A 435 33.18 -17.57 -0.57
CA VAL A 435 33.65 -17.98 -1.90
C VAL A 435 35.12 -17.60 -2.05
N ASP A 436 35.99 -18.56 -2.34
CA ASP A 436 37.35 -18.28 -2.82
C ASP A 436 37.26 -17.69 -4.23
N ILE A 437 37.96 -16.58 -4.46
CA ILE A 437 38.01 -15.84 -5.73
C ILE A 437 39.46 -15.56 -6.16
N SER A 438 40.43 -16.24 -5.56
CA SER A 438 41.87 -16.09 -5.85
C SER A 438 42.25 -16.57 -7.26
N SER A 439 41.42 -17.44 -7.87
CA SER A 439 41.38 -17.70 -9.31
C SER A 439 40.02 -17.26 -9.85
N PRO A 440 39.90 -16.07 -10.46
CA PRO A 440 38.64 -15.51 -10.96
C PRO A 440 37.88 -16.43 -11.90
N GLU A 441 38.54 -17.33 -12.61
CA GLU A 441 37.97 -18.22 -13.62
C GLU A 441 37.29 -19.45 -12.98
N LYS A 442 37.60 -19.74 -11.71
CA LYS A 442 37.13 -20.92 -10.96
C LYS A 442 36.79 -20.56 -9.51
N PRO A 443 35.88 -19.59 -9.26
CA PRO A 443 35.47 -19.25 -7.91
C PRO A 443 34.79 -20.46 -7.24
N LYS A 444 34.98 -20.64 -5.94
CA LYS A 444 34.54 -21.86 -5.23
C LYS A 444 34.04 -21.57 -3.82
N VAL A 445 32.85 -22.07 -3.47
CA VAL A 445 32.37 -22.02 -2.08
C VAL A 445 33.26 -22.90 -1.18
N THR A 446 33.71 -22.32 -0.07
CA THR A 446 34.61 -22.96 0.92
C THR A 446 33.93 -23.19 2.27
N LYS A 447 32.97 -22.32 2.63
CA LYS A 447 32.11 -22.45 3.83
C LYS A 447 30.75 -21.83 3.52
N THR A 448 29.68 -22.37 4.08
CA THR A 448 28.40 -21.66 4.24
C THR A 448 28.10 -21.56 5.73
N ILE A 449 27.60 -20.42 6.18
CA ILE A 449 27.26 -20.15 7.58
C ILE A 449 25.77 -19.84 7.62
N THR A 450 24.99 -20.69 8.29
CA THR A 450 23.56 -20.47 8.52
C THR A 450 23.37 -19.36 9.57
N LEU A 451 22.45 -18.44 9.30
CA LEU A 451 22.01 -17.39 10.22
C LEU A 451 20.72 -17.84 10.95
N ASP A 452 20.24 -17.01 11.87
CA ASP A 452 18.92 -17.22 12.48
C ASP A 452 17.81 -16.93 11.46
N ASP A 453 16.68 -17.63 11.59
CA ASP A 453 15.52 -17.49 10.71
C ASP A 453 14.24 -17.90 11.45
N PRO A 454 13.53 -16.95 12.08
CA PRO A 454 12.33 -17.24 12.87
C PRO A 454 11.08 -17.48 12.00
N THR A 455 11.20 -17.45 10.67
CA THR A 455 10.03 -17.64 9.78
C THR A 455 9.61 -19.11 9.71
N HIS A 456 8.31 -19.35 9.54
CA HIS A 456 7.76 -20.71 9.47
C HIS A 456 8.44 -21.50 8.32
N PRO A 457 8.93 -22.75 8.53
CA PRO A 457 9.74 -23.45 7.53
C PRO A 457 9.09 -23.57 6.15
N THR A 458 7.77 -23.81 6.08
CA THR A 458 7.05 -23.85 4.81
C THR A 458 6.98 -22.48 4.11
N PHE A 459 6.97 -21.37 4.86
CA PHE A 459 7.06 -20.03 4.29
C PHE A 459 8.44 -19.79 3.69
N LYS A 460 9.52 -20.24 4.37
CA LYS A 460 10.90 -20.22 3.84
C LYS A 460 11.02 -20.99 2.53
N GLU A 461 10.57 -22.24 2.51
CA GLU A 461 10.59 -23.08 1.31
C GLU A 461 9.80 -22.45 0.15
N GLY A 462 8.63 -21.87 0.44
CA GLY A 462 7.81 -21.19 -0.54
C GLY A 462 8.44 -19.91 -1.12
N ARG A 463 9.09 -19.08 -0.30
CA ARG A 463 9.83 -17.89 -0.80
C ARG A 463 11.05 -18.28 -1.62
N ILE A 464 11.73 -19.39 -1.29
CA ILE A 464 12.83 -19.93 -2.11
C ILE A 464 12.30 -20.38 -3.48
N ALA A 465 11.26 -21.21 -3.52
CA ALA A 465 10.64 -21.67 -4.77
C ALA A 465 10.14 -20.51 -5.65
N PHE A 466 9.58 -19.46 -5.04
CA PHE A 466 9.09 -18.26 -5.74
C PHE A 466 10.21 -17.43 -6.40
N ASN A 467 11.38 -17.33 -5.75
CA ASN A 467 12.51 -16.57 -6.29
C ASN A 467 13.38 -17.37 -7.28
N ASN A 468 13.28 -18.71 -7.28
CA ASN A 468 14.11 -19.60 -8.09
C ASN A 468 13.77 -19.50 -9.59
N ALA A 469 14.77 -19.22 -10.44
CA ALA A 469 14.59 -19.10 -11.88
C ALA A 469 14.26 -20.42 -12.59
N ARG A 470 14.44 -21.59 -11.93
CA ARG A 470 13.86 -22.87 -12.37
C ARG A 470 12.33 -22.86 -12.42
N ALA A 471 11.65 -21.84 -11.89
CA ALA A 471 10.24 -21.60 -12.20
C ALA A 471 10.01 -21.42 -13.71
N SER A 472 10.95 -20.76 -14.41
CA SER A 472 10.96 -20.67 -15.88
C SER A 472 11.69 -21.83 -16.53
N THR A 473 11.14 -22.38 -17.62
CA THR A 473 11.82 -23.40 -18.43
C THR A 473 13.01 -22.85 -19.23
N THR A 474 13.26 -21.53 -19.20
CA THR A 474 14.47 -20.91 -19.76
C THR A 474 15.52 -20.59 -18.71
N GLU A 475 15.22 -20.77 -17.42
CA GLU A 475 16.08 -20.42 -16.26
C GLU A 475 16.58 -18.96 -16.18
N THR A 476 16.13 -18.07 -17.07
CA THR A 476 16.57 -16.66 -17.14
C THR A 476 15.75 -15.68 -16.30
N PHE A 477 14.63 -16.10 -15.72
CA PHE A 477 13.82 -15.28 -14.82
C PHE A 477 12.96 -16.16 -13.89
N SER A 478 12.52 -15.61 -12.77
CA SER A 478 11.63 -16.26 -11.80
C SER A 478 10.34 -15.47 -11.61
N CYS A 479 9.42 -15.98 -10.79
CA CYS A 479 8.23 -15.23 -10.41
C CYS A 479 8.61 -13.91 -9.71
N ALA A 480 9.68 -13.90 -8.90
CA ALA A 480 10.22 -12.69 -8.28
C ALA A 480 10.85 -11.69 -9.26
N SER A 481 11.22 -12.09 -10.48
CA SER A 481 11.61 -11.13 -11.54
C SER A 481 10.40 -10.32 -12.03
N CYS A 482 9.21 -10.93 -12.05
CA CYS A 482 7.96 -10.27 -12.43
C CYS A 482 7.27 -9.52 -11.26
N HIS A 483 7.52 -9.94 -10.02
CA HIS A 483 6.97 -9.32 -8.79
C HIS A 483 8.09 -9.03 -7.77
N PRO A 484 9.05 -8.15 -8.07
CA PRO A 484 10.19 -7.87 -7.21
C PRO A 484 9.76 -7.28 -5.85
N ASP A 485 10.15 -7.96 -4.77
CA ASP A 485 9.84 -7.59 -3.37
C ASP A 485 8.33 -7.35 -3.11
N GLY A 486 7.48 -7.99 -3.91
CA GLY A 486 6.02 -7.92 -3.83
C GLY A 486 5.37 -6.73 -4.54
N HIS A 487 6.15 -5.81 -5.13
CA HIS A 487 5.70 -4.68 -5.97
C HIS A 487 5.62 -5.07 -7.46
N THR A 488 4.83 -4.37 -8.29
CA THR A 488 4.51 -4.77 -9.69
C THR A 488 4.00 -3.67 -10.63
N ASP A 489 4.39 -2.42 -10.45
CA ASP A 489 3.46 -1.34 -10.82
C ASP A 489 3.69 -0.69 -12.19
N GLN A 490 4.82 -0.99 -12.87
CA GLN A 490 5.13 -0.45 -14.20
C GLN A 490 5.16 -1.47 -15.37
N LEU A 491 5.24 -2.79 -15.13
CA LEU A 491 5.50 -3.76 -16.21
C LEU A 491 4.23 -4.20 -16.95
N LEU A 492 4.05 -3.69 -18.19
CA LEU A 492 3.02 -4.12 -19.14
C LEU A 492 3.46 -5.36 -19.92
N TRP A 493 2.67 -6.44 -19.91
CA TRP A 493 2.97 -7.67 -20.66
C TRP A 493 1.81 -8.10 -21.57
N VAL A 494 2.15 -8.58 -22.78
CA VAL A 494 1.27 -9.39 -23.63
C VAL A 494 1.52 -10.88 -23.32
N LEU A 495 1.00 -11.33 -22.18
CA LEU A 495 0.98 -12.75 -21.80
C LEU A 495 -0.08 -13.51 -22.61
N ASP A 496 -0.06 -14.84 -22.58
CA ASP A 496 -1.07 -15.70 -23.23
C ASP A 496 -2.43 -15.65 -22.51
N THR A 497 -3.05 -14.47 -22.51
CA THR A 497 -4.39 -14.22 -21.94
C THR A 497 -5.45 -14.37 -23.03
N PRO A 498 -6.69 -14.81 -22.69
CA PRO A 498 -7.77 -14.88 -23.66
C PRO A 498 -8.04 -13.53 -24.35
N ILE A 499 -8.52 -13.57 -25.60
CA ILE A 499 -8.99 -12.37 -26.29
C ILE A 499 -10.24 -11.85 -25.56
N VAL A 500 -10.06 -10.81 -24.75
CA VAL A 500 -11.13 -10.18 -23.99
C VAL A 500 -11.90 -9.21 -24.87
N THR A 501 -13.22 -9.37 -24.94
CA THR A 501 -14.14 -8.60 -25.81
C THR A 501 -13.94 -8.78 -27.33
N GLY A 502 -14.83 -8.18 -28.14
CA GLY A 502 -14.90 -8.33 -29.60
C GLY A 502 -13.80 -7.65 -30.42
N GLY A 503 -12.60 -7.50 -29.86
CA GLY A 503 -11.39 -7.30 -30.67
C GLY A 503 -10.87 -8.62 -31.23
N ASN A 504 -9.69 -8.62 -31.86
CA ASN A 504 -9.03 -9.80 -32.43
C ASN A 504 -7.64 -10.06 -31.81
N GLN A 505 -7.39 -9.51 -30.62
CA GLN A 505 -6.08 -9.38 -29.99
C GLN A 505 -6.10 -9.67 -28.48
N ILE A 506 -5.01 -10.25 -27.98
CA ILE A 506 -4.66 -10.36 -26.55
C ILE A 506 -4.41 -8.96 -25.98
N MET A 507 -5.05 -8.58 -24.87
CA MET A 507 -4.85 -7.26 -24.25
C MET A 507 -3.62 -7.24 -23.31
N PRO A 508 -2.74 -6.22 -23.38
CA PRO A 508 -1.62 -6.06 -22.47
C PRO A 508 -2.09 -5.74 -21.04
N ARG A 509 -1.37 -6.24 -20.04
CA ARG A 509 -1.72 -6.06 -18.61
C ARG A 509 -0.52 -5.63 -17.77
N SER A 510 -0.79 -4.76 -16.79
CA SER A 510 0.08 -4.61 -15.61
C SER A 510 0.10 -5.92 -14.83
N THR A 511 1.23 -6.22 -14.18
CA THR A 511 1.28 -7.24 -13.13
C THR A 511 0.56 -6.73 -11.86
N MET A 512 0.30 -7.60 -10.88
CA MET A 512 -0.45 -7.26 -9.66
C MET A 512 0.36 -7.61 -8.38
N PRO A 513 0.26 -6.78 -7.32
CA PRO A 513 1.06 -6.96 -6.12
C PRO A 513 0.60 -8.20 -5.37
N LEU A 514 1.55 -8.92 -4.78
CA LEU A 514 1.29 -10.21 -4.12
C LEU A 514 0.91 -10.08 -2.64
N ARG A 515 0.78 -8.84 -2.15
CA ARG A 515 0.57 -8.51 -0.74
C ARG A 515 -0.89 -8.72 -0.35
N GLY A 516 -1.12 -9.39 0.78
CA GLY A 516 -2.43 -9.53 1.40
C GLY A 516 -3.46 -10.29 0.57
N LEU A 517 -3.04 -11.28 -0.23
CA LEU A 517 -3.94 -12.12 -1.04
C LEU A 517 -4.98 -12.89 -0.19
N ARG A 518 -4.76 -13.08 1.12
CA ARG A 518 -5.65 -13.85 1.99
C ARG A 518 -7.04 -13.19 2.05
N ASP A 519 -8.05 -13.95 1.63
CA ASP A 519 -9.48 -13.57 1.58
C ASP A 519 -9.87 -12.47 0.57
N THR A 520 -8.95 -11.98 -0.27
CA THR A 520 -9.26 -11.06 -1.39
C THR A 520 -9.70 -11.78 -2.68
N ALA A 521 -10.26 -12.99 -2.58
CA ALA A 521 -10.51 -13.88 -3.73
C ALA A 521 -11.50 -13.29 -4.75
N PRO A 522 -11.30 -13.49 -6.07
CA PRO A 522 -10.33 -14.40 -6.69
C PRO A 522 -8.90 -13.84 -6.73
N PHE A 523 -7.90 -14.71 -6.62
CA PHE A 523 -6.49 -14.31 -6.44
C PHE A 523 -5.75 -13.97 -7.74
N HIS A 524 -6.42 -14.01 -8.89
CA HIS A 524 -5.89 -13.54 -10.18
C HIS A 524 -7.02 -13.11 -11.10
N TRP A 525 -6.87 -11.96 -11.76
CA TRP A 525 -7.98 -11.29 -12.45
C TRP A 525 -8.34 -11.87 -13.82
N ASP A 526 -7.33 -12.18 -14.65
CA ASP A 526 -7.54 -12.47 -16.07
C ASP A 526 -7.07 -13.87 -16.47
N GLY A 527 -8.04 -14.75 -16.72
CA GLY A 527 -7.79 -16.13 -17.17
C GLY A 527 -8.41 -17.23 -16.30
N ILE A 528 -9.09 -16.85 -15.20
CA ILE A 528 -9.85 -17.74 -14.30
C ILE A 528 -9.05 -18.61 -13.29
N PRO A 529 -7.69 -18.72 -13.17
CA PRO A 529 -7.12 -19.73 -12.27
C PRO A 529 -7.40 -19.39 -10.80
N GLY A 530 -8.02 -20.30 -10.06
CA GLY A 530 -8.37 -20.06 -8.65
C GLY A 530 -9.60 -19.16 -8.45
N ASP A 531 -10.52 -19.13 -9.43
CA ASP A 531 -11.84 -18.51 -9.30
C ASP A 531 -12.82 -19.47 -8.59
N PRO A 532 -13.34 -19.11 -7.40
CA PRO A 532 -14.28 -19.95 -6.65
C PRO A 532 -15.76 -19.56 -6.84
N TYR A 533 -16.06 -18.57 -7.71
CA TYR A 533 -17.41 -18.05 -7.93
C TYR A 533 -17.94 -18.27 -9.35
N GLY A 534 -17.07 -18.22 -10.36
CA GLY A 534 -17.49 -18.19 -11.76
C GLY A 534 -18.32 -16.94 -12.09
N GLY A 535 -19.07 -17.01 -13.20
CA GLY A 535 -19.86 -15.90 -13.72
C GLY A 535 -19.43 -15.47 -15.13
N ASN A 536 -19.85 -14.27 -15.55
CA ASN A 536 -19.22 -13.59 -16.68
C ASN A 536 -17.83 -13.13 -16.24
N ASN A 537 -16.83 -13.24 -17.12
CA ASN A 537 -15.49 -12.68 -16.91
C ASN A 537 -15.01 -11.97 -18.19
N SER A 538 -13.83 -11.36 -18.15
CA SER A 538 -13.20 -10.66 -19.27
C SER A 538 -13.10 -11.51 -20.57
N ALA A 539 -12.79 -12.80 -20.46
CA ALA A 539 -12.72 -13.75 -21.57
C ALA A 539 -14.11 -14.13 -22.10
N HIS A 540 -15.14 -14.07 -21.26
CA HIS A 540 -16.50 -14.54 -21.52
C HIS A 540 -17.57 -13.50 -21.15
N THR A 541 -17.37 -12.24 -21.57
CA THR A 541 -18.25 -11.10 -21.26
C THR A 541 -19.71 -11.24 -21.69
N ARG A 542 -20.05 -12.26 -22.50
CA ARG A 542 -21.41 -12.55 -23.00
C ARG A 542 -22.01 -13.85 -22.46
N ARG A 543 -21.33 -14.61 -21.59
CA ARG A 543 -21.86 -15.86 -21.01
C ARG A 543 -21.24 -16.17 -19.64
N SER A 544 -22.04 -16.74 -18.75
CA SER A 544 -21.52 -17.25 -17.48
C SER A 544 -20.71 -18.53 -17.70
N ILE A 545 -19.67 -18.73 -16.88
CA ILE A 545 -18.98 -20.02 -16.71
C ILE A 545 -19.07 -20.50 -15.26
N PRO A 546 -18.88 -21.81 -14.99
CA PRO A 546 -18.76 -22.33 -13.63
C PRO A 546 -17.43 -21.90 -12.95
N PRO A 547 -17.36 -21.94 -11.61
CA PRO A 547 -16.10 -21.89 -10.87
C PRO A 547 -15.11 -22.97 -11.31
N ASN A 548 -13.81 -22.75 -11.09
CA ASN A 548 -12.78 -23.79 -11.25
C ASN A 548 -12.03 -24.16 -9.96
N SER A 549 -12.37 -23.52 -8.84
CA SER A 549 -11.83 -23.81 -7.50
C SER A 549 -12.95 -23.78 -6.45
N LYS A 550 -12.62 -24.03 -5.17
CA LYS A 550 -13.59 -24.16 -4.08
C LYS A 550 -13.42 -23.01 -3.08
N ILE A 551 -14.52 -22.33 -2.76
CA ILE A 551 -14.54 -21.18 -1.83
C ILE A 551 -13.94 -21.46 -0.45
N ASN A 552 -13.93 -22.71 -0.01
CA ASN A 552 -13.37 -23.17 1.27
C ASN A 552 -11.95 -23.78 1.17
N ASP A 553 -11.27 -23.66 0.03
CA ASP A 553 -9.90 -24.15 -0.19
C ASP A 553 -9.00 -23.04 -0.76
N PRO A 554 -8.60 -22.05 0.05
CA PRO A 554 -7.81 -20.90 -0.42
C PRO A 554 -6.39 -21.30 -0.85
N VAL A 555 -5.81 -22.36 -0.28
CA VAL A 555 -4.51 -22.89 -0.74
C VAL A 555 -4.67 -23.52 -2.13
N GLY A 556 -5.74 -24.28 -2.35
CA GLY A 556 -6.11 -24.81 -3.66
C GLY A 556 -6.40 -23.74 -4.72
N MET A 557 -7.01 -22.61 -4.35
CA MET A 557 -7.16 -21.46 -5.25
C MET A 557 -5.78 -20.94 -5.73
N ILE A 558 -4.87 -20.62 -4.81
CA ILE A 558 -3.51 -20.16 -5.15
C ILE A 558 -2.76 -21.24 -5.94
N ARG A 559 -2.94 -22.53 -5.60
CA ARG A 559 -2.32 -23.66 -6.32
C ARG A 559 -2.74 -23.71 -7.79
N ASN A 560 -3.98 -23.34 -8.12
CA ASN A 560 -4.43 -23.19 -9.51
C ASN A 560 -3.75 -21.99 -10.20
N VAL A 561 -3.50 -20.88 -9.50
CA VAL A 561 -2.70 -19.75 -10.04
C VAL A 561 -1.27 -20.19 -10.34
N VAL A 562 -0.62 -20.89 -9.41
CA VAL A 562 0.73 -21.44 -9.57
C VAL A 562 0.81 -22.42 -10.75
N ASP A 563 -0.09 -23.40 -10.84
CA ASP A 563 -0.15 -24.36 -11.95
C ASP A 563 -0.54 -23.71 -13.29
N GLY A 564 -1.30 -22.61 -13.26
CA GLY A 564 -1.59 -21.78 -14.43
C GLY A 564 -0.32 -21.13 -14.97
N SER A 565 0.34 -20.31 -14.15
CA SER A 565 1.54 -19.56 -14.52
C SER A 565 2.70 -20.46 -14.96
N LEU A 566 2.93 -21.59 -14.26
CA LEU A 566 3.97 -22.56 -14.65
C LEU A 566 3.68 -23.31 -15.96
N ARG A 567 2.42 -23.31 -16.43
CA ARG A 567 2.01 -23.93 -17.69
C ARG A 567 1.96 -22.95 -18.88
N SER A 568 1.79 -21.65 -18.63
CA SER A 568 1.82 -20.59 -19.65
C SER A 568 3.00 -19.64 -19.47
N THR A 569 2.89 -18.65 -18.59
CA THR A 569 3.81 -17.50 -18.42
C THR A 569 5.27 -17.89 -18.17
N MET A 570 5.53 -19.03 -17.56
CA MET A 570 6.88 -19.48 -17.23
C MET A 570 7.41 -20.56 -18.22
N LYS A 571 6.71 -20.85 -19.32
CA LYS A 571 7.01 -22.00 -20.19
C LYS A 571 7.36 -21.60 -21.63
N SER A 572 8.55 -21.99 -22.09
CA SER A 572 8.92 -21.91 -23.50
C SER A 572 7.96 -22.74 -24.37
N VAL A 573 7.59 -22.28 -25.55
CA VAL A 573 6.48 -22.87 -26.32
C VAL A 573 6.76 -24.31 -26.76
N SER A 574 8.00 -24.63 -27.12
CA SER A 574 8.45 -25.99 -27.47
C SER A 574 8.54 -26.93 -26.27
N ASP A 575 8.68 -26.40 -25.05
CA ASP A 575 8.83 -27.20 -23.84
C ASP A 575 7.55 -28.00 -23.52
N LYS A 576 7.74 -29.25 -23.10
CA LYS A 576 6.70 -30.17 -22.64
C LYS A 576 7.07 -30.83 -21.30
N SER A 577 8.01 -30.23 -20.57
CA SER A 577 8.58 -30.76 -19.35
C SER A 577 7.52 -30.85 -18.25
N LYS A 578 7.57 -31.92 -17.49
CA LYS A 578 6.61 -32.25 -16.42
C LYS A 578 7.34 -32.52 -15.11
N ASN A 579 6.65 -32.22 -14.01
CA ASN A 579 7.08 -32.55 -12.67
C ASN A 579 6.62 -33.95 -12.22
N ASP A 580 6.92 -34.25 -10.95
CA ASP A 580 6.58 -35.45 -10.18
C ASP A 580 5.07 -35.76 -10.07
N GLU A 581 4.18 -34.77 -10.23
CA GLU A 581 2.72 -34.96 -10.33
C GLU A 581 2.21 -34.94 -11.79
N GLY A 582 3.11 -34.99 -12.79
CA GLY A 582 2.77 -35.04 -14.21
C GLY A 582 2.24 -33.72 -14.80
N LYS A 583 2.28 -32.62 -14.03
CA LYS A 583 1.90 -31.27 -14.46
C LYS A 583 3.06 -30.58 -15.16
N ILE A 584 2.73 -29.67 -16.08
CA ILE A 584 3.71 -28.95 -16.90
C ILE A 584 4.50 -27.94 -16.03
N GLY A 585 5.78 -27.75 -16.35
CA GLY A 585 6.73 -26.85 -15.65
C GLY A 585 7.68 -27.60 -14.70
N LEU A 586 8.84 -27.01 -14.40
CA LEU A 586 9.96 -27.72 -13.76
C LEU A 586 9.89 -27.84 -12.22
N LEU A 587 9.06 -27.05 -11.54
CA LEU A 587 8.94 -27.11 -10.07
C LEU A 587 8.15 -28.34 -9.63
N SER A 588 8.64 -29.01 -8.59
CA SER A 588 8.01 -30.19 -7.97
C SER A 588 6.68 -29.87 -7.29
N LYS A 589 5.90 -30.91 -6.97
CA LYS A 589 4.66 -30.78 -6.20
C LYS A 589 4.90 -30.06 -4.88
N LYS A 590 5.99 -30.38 -4.16
CA LYS A 590 6.35 -29.73 -2.89
C LYS A 590 6.63 -28.24 -3.09
N GLU A 591 7.50 -27.87 -4.03
CA GLU A 591 7.85 -26.47 -4.31
C GLU A 591 6.61 -25.64 -4.67
N ARG A 592 5.67 -26.20 -5.44
CA ARG A 592 4.40 -25.55 -5.79
C ARG A 592 3.43 -25.45 -4.61
N ASP A 593 3.31 -26.50 -3.79
CA ASP A 593 2.48 -26.51 -2.58
C ASP A 593 2.97 -25.44 -1.58
N ASP A 594 4.28 -25.39 -1.34
CA ASP A 594 4.89 -24.47 -0.38
C ASP A 594 4.92 -23.03 -0.90
N MET A 595 5.16 -22.81 -2.21
CA MET A 595 5.00 -21.49 -2.84
C MET A 595 3.54 -21.00 -2.76
N SER A 596 2.55 -21.88 -2.90
CA SER A 596 1.13 -21.48 -2.78
C SER A 596 0.76 -21.04 -1.37
N LYS A 597 1.34 -21.70 -0.36
CA LYS A 597 1.20 -21.34 1.06
C LYS A 597 1.93 -20.03 1.41
N PHE A 598 3.12 -19.81 0.85
CA PHE A 598 3.87 -18.55 0.94
C PHE A 598 3.04 -17.38 0.39
N LEU A 599 2.56 -17.48 -0.85
CA LEU A 599 1.76 -16.45 -1.52
C LEU A 599 0.47 -16.11 -0.74
N LEU A 600 -0.20 -17.09 -0.15
CA LEU A 600 -1.39 -16.87 0.68
C LEU A 600 -1.08 -16.09 1.98
N SER A 601 0.19 -15.96 2.38
CA SER A 601 0.60 -15.47 3.70
C SER A 601 1.55 -14.27 3.65
N ILE A 602 1.71 -13.62 2.48
CA ILE A 602 2.44 -12.36 2.38
C ILE A 602 1.61 -11.24 3.02
N SER A 603 2.11 -10.67 4.11
CA SER A 603 1.47 -9.52 4.77
C SER A 603 1.74 -8.21 4.03
N TYR A 604 0.83 -7.23 4.16
CA TYR A 604 1.12 -5.84 3.78
C TYR A 604 2.16 -5.23 4.74
N PRO A 605 2.97 -4.24 4.31
CA PRO A 605 3.71 -3.41 5.24
C PRO A 605 2.76 -2.63 6.17
N PRO A 606 3.28 -2.02 7.26
CA PRO A 606 2.50 -1.07 8.06
C PRO A 606 2.01 0.12 7.22
N ALA A 607 0.87 0.69 7.62
CA ALA A 607 0.25 1.80 6.90
C ALA A 607 1.10 3.07 6.96
N GLN A 608 1.44 3.64 5.79
CA GLN A 608 2.48 4.65 5.59
C GLN A 608 2.45 5.85 6.55
N LYS A 609 1.25 6.27 6.97
CA LYS A 609 1.05 7.43 7.86
C LYS A 609 0.13 7.14 9.03
N ARG A 610 -0.14 5.88 9.41
CA ARG A 610 -0.86 5.61 10.67
C ARG A 610 -0.05 6.14 11.84
N ALA A 611 -0.69 6.91 12.72
CA ALA A 611 -0.01 7.57 13.82
C ALA A 611 0.58 6.55 14.82
N TYR A 612 1.72 6.87 15.45
CA TYR A 612 2.40 5.97 16.39
C TYR A 612 1.70 5.79 17.75
N ASN A 613 0.58 6.47 17.97
CA ASN A 613 -0.38 6.20 19.05
C ASN A 613 -1.61 5.40 18.56
N ASN A 614 -1.58 4.87 17.34
CA ASN A 614 -2.62 4.10 16.64
C ASN A 614 -3.93 4.83 16.30
N VAL A 615 -4.04 6.13 16.53
CA VAL A 615 -5.25 6.92 16.24
C VAL A 615 -5.28 7.35 14.75
N LEU A 616 -6.47 7.50 14.17
CA LEU A 616 -6.67 8.09 12.84
C LEU A 616 -6.68 9.62 12.91
N SER A 617 -6.22 10.31 11.87
CA SER A 617 -6.42 11.75 11.72
C SER A 617 -7.87 12.08 11.32
N GLU A 618 -8.36 13.26 11.73
CA GLU A 618 -9.69 13.78 11.35
C GLU A 618 -9.96 13.71 9.83
N LYS A 619 -8.90 13.83 9.02
CA LYS A 619 -8.98 13.72 7.54
C LYS A 619 -9.10 12.27 7.07
N ALA A 620 -8.42 11.33 7.71
CA ALA A 620 -8.64 9.92 7.44
C ALA A 620 -10.09 9.54 7.80
N GLU A 621 -10.61 10.01 8.94
CA GLU A 621 -12.01 9.81 9.34
C GLU A 621 -13.00 10.43 8.33
N GLU A 622 -12.80 11.69 7.90
CA GLU A 622 -13.57 12.32 6.81
C GLU A 622 -13.47 11.47 5.52
N GLY A 623 -12.28 10.94 5.22
CA GLY A 623 -12.04 10.03 4.10
C GLY A 623 -12.86 8.75 4.17
N PHE A 624 -12.92 8.10 5.33
CA PHE A 624 -13.79 6.93 5.58
C PHE A 624 -15.27 7.27 5.37
N GLU A 625 -15.75 8.41 5.88
CA GLU A 625 -17.15 8.84 5.68
C GLU A 625 -17.44 9.12 4.19
N LEU A 626 -16.57 9.87 3.51
CA LEU A 626 -16.68 10.18 2.09
C LEU A 626 -16.69 8.91 1.23
N PHE A 627 -15.80 7.97 1.52
CA PHE A 627 -15.67 6.76 0.74
C PHE A 627 -16.84 5.80 0.96
N HIS A 628 -17.27 5.58 2.21
CA HIS A 628 -18.25 4.53 2.55
C HIS A 628 -19.70 5.02 2.75
N ILE A 629 -19.93 6.31 3.03
CA ILE A 629 -21.24 6.81 3.50
C ILE A 629 -21.79 7.94 2.62
N THR A 630 -21.10 9.07 2.51
CA THR A 630 -21.67 10.33 1.95
C THR A 630 -21.32 10.59 0.49
N GLY A 631 -20.14 10.15 0.03
CA GLY A 631 -19.74 10.22 -1.36
C GLY A 631 -19.29 11.58 -1.88
N ASP A 632 -18.80 11.55 -3.12
CA ASP A 632 -18.43 12.73 -3.88
C ASP A 632 -19.62 13.34 -4.64
N ASN A 633 -19.71 14.67 -4.61
CA ASN A 633 -20.79 15.45 -5.22
C ASN A 633 -20.46 15.79 -6.69
N ASP A 634 -20.30 14.76 -7.52
CA ASP A 634 -20.11 14.90 -8.97
C ASP A 634 -21.33 15.63 -9.61
N PRO A 635 -21.15 16.85 -10.19
CA PRO A 635 -22.25 17.62 -10.77
C PRO A 635 -22.92 16.96 -11.98
N SER A 636 -22.27 15.99 -12.62
CA SER A 636 -22.84 15.20 -13.73
C SER A 636 -23.78 14.09 -13.26
N ARG A 637 -23.74 13.72 -11.97
CA ARG A 637 -24.50 12.59 -11.41
C ARG A 637 -25.70 13.08 -10.60
N GLN A 638 -26.79 12.32 -10.66
CA GLN A 638 -28.04 12.66 -9.94
C GLN A 638 -27.96 12.33 -8.43
N ARG A 639 -27.12 11.36 -8.06
CA ARG A 639 -26.78 10.98 -6.68
C ARG A 639 -25.25 10.99 -6.50
N PRO A 640 -24.73 11.31 -5.31
CA PRO A 640 -23.29 11.28 -5.04
C PRO A 640 -22.66 9.90 -5.27
N ASN A 641 -21.38 9.88 -5.64
CA ASN A 641 -20.65 8.65 -5.89
C ASN A 641 -19.98 8.15 -4.60
N VAL A 642 -20.45 7.03 -4.07
CA VAL A 642 -19.93 6.40 -2.85
C VAL A 642 -19.10 5.18 -3.26
N CYS A 643 -17.76 5.32 -3.26
CA CYS A 643 -16.84 4.26 -3.70
C CYS A 643 -17.02 2.95 -2.93
N GLY A 644 -17.39 3.03 -1.65
CA GLY A 644 -17.74 1.91 -0.77
C GLY A 644 -18.95 1.08 -1.20
N ASN A 645 -19.71 1.50 -2.23
CA ASN A 645 -20.72 0.68 -2.90
C ASN A 645 -20.09 -0.35 -3.87
N CYS A 646 -18.82 -0.22 -4.20
CA CYS A 646 -18.05 -1.19 -5.00
C CYS A 646 -16.88 -1.75 -4.19
N HIS A 647 -16.13 -0.87 -3.53
CA HIS A 647 -14.90 -1.19 -2.79
C HIS A 647 -15.18 -1.41 -1.30
N ARG A 648 -15.30 -2.66 -0.85
CA ARG A 648 -15.98 -2.98 0.41
C ARG A 648 -15.06 -3.36 1.55
N MET A 649 -15.54 -3.14 2.78
CA MET A 649 -14.93 -3.75 3.96
C MET A 649 -14.92 -5.28 3.78
N PRO A 650 -13.80 -5.96 4.10
CA PRO A 650 -12.65 -5.49 4.89
C PRO A 650 -11.41 -5.01 4.10
N PHE A 651 -11.32 -5.26 2.78
CA PHE A 651 -10.10 -5.04 1.98
C PHE A 651 -10.17 -3.90 0.95
N TRP A 652 -11.32 -3.22 0.85
CA TRP A 652 -11.63 -2.22 -0.19
C TRP A 652 -11.55 -2.74 -1.64
N VAL A 653 -11.65 -4.06 -1.82
CA VAL A 653 -11.82 -4.72 -3.12
C VAL A 653 -13.29 -4.70 -3.58
N SER A 654 -13.53 -4.97 -4.86
CA SER A 654 -14.82 -5.45 -5.36
C SER A 654 -14.62 -6.89 -5.86
N THR A 655 -15.39 -7.87 -5.38
CA THR A 655 -15.26 -9.28 -5.80
C THR A 655 -16.50 -9.71 -6.56
N ASN A 656 -16.33 -10.35 -7.71
CA ASN A 656 -17.38 -10.76 -8.65
C ASN A 656 -18.44 -9.68 -8.93
N THR A 657 -18.02 -8.56 -9.53
CA THR A 657 -18.94 -7.45 -9.85
C THR A 657 -19.99 -7.89 -10.89
N PRO A 658 -21.28 -8.06 -10.53
CA PRO A 658 -22.21 -8.85 -11.35
C PRO A 658 -22.41 -8.33 -12.77
N GLY A 659 -22.26 -9.23 -13.74
CA GLY A 659 -22.43 -8.95 -15.17
C GLY A 659 -21.23 -8.30 -15.86
N SER A 660 -20.28 -7.71 -15.11
CA SER A 660 -19.09 -7.06 -15.67
C SER A 660 -17.82 -7.93 -15.65
N GLY A 661 -17.68 -8.83 -14.67
CA GLY A 661 -16.57 -9.78 -14.62
C GLY A 661 -15.20 -9.14 -14.39
N MET A 662 -15.15 -8.14 -13.50
CA MET A 662 -14.01 -7.28 -13.19
C MET A 662 -14.00 -6.98 -11.68
N ASP A 663 -12.89 -7.30 -11.01
CA ASP A 663 -12.85 -7.46 -9.54
C ASP A 663 -11.91 -6.45 -8.87
N ALA A 664 -12.40 -5.20 -8.79
CA ALA A 664 -11.67 -3.99 -8.43
C ALA A 664 -10.59 -4.16 -7.33
N PRO A 665 -9.34 -3.67 -7.56
CA PRO A 665 -8.21 -3.98 -6.71
C PRO A 665 -8.32 -3.34 -5.32
N THR A 666 -7.53 -3.87 -4.39
CA THR A 666 -7.44 -3.39 -3.01
C THR A 666 -6.83 -2.00 -2.95
N TRP A 667 -7.55 -1.03 -2.37
CA TRP A 667 -7.03 0.32 -2.15
C TRP A 667 -5.96 0.39 -1.05
N ARG A 668 -5.74 -0.68 -0.27
CA ARG A 668 -4.73 -0.68 0.82
C ARG A 668 -3.30 -0.44 0.32
N GLY A 669 -3.00 -0.91 -0.90
CA GLY A 669 -1.71 -0.70 -1.56
C GLY A 669 -1.69 0.48 -2.53
N ALA A 670 -2.66 1.41 -2.51
CA ALA A 670 -2.72 2.48 -3.51
C ALA A 670 -1.62 3.56 -3.35
N TYR A 671 -0.76 3.43 -2.32
CA TYR A 671 0.50 4.15 -2.17
C TYR A 671 1.75 3.26 -2.39
N ASP A 672 1.62 1.92 -2.45
CA ASP A 672 2.75 0.97 -2.57
C ASP A 672 3.49 1.11 -3.91
N ARG A 673 2.82 1.68 -4.93
CA ARG A 673 3.28 2.64 -5.97
C ARG A 673 2.31 2.62 -7.15
N PHE A 674 2.16 3.77 -7.83
CA PHE A 674 1.34 3.92 -9.04
C PHE A 674 -0.18 3.69 -8.84
N LEU A 675 -1.03 4.55 -9.41
CA LEU A 675 -2.48 4.37 -9.31
C LEU A 675 -2.98 3.43 -10.41
N ILE A 676 -2.83 2.12 -10.19
CA ILE A 676 -3.42 1.09 -11.07
C ILE A 676 -4.94 1.10 -10.94
N LEU A 677 -5.59 1.95 -11.75
CA LEU A 677 -6.94 1.65 -12.20
C LEU A 677 -6.92 0.31 -12.98
N PRO A 678 -7.99 -0.51 -12.97
CA PRO A 678 -8.03 -1.91 -13.47
C PRO A 678 -7.57 -2.20 -14.92
N GLN A 679 -7.19 -1.17 -15.66
CA GLN A 679 -6.90 -1.16 -17.09
C GLN A 679 -5.68 -0.28 -17.45
N GLY A 680 -5.02 0.38 -16.48
CA GLY A 680 -3.83 1.24 -16.69
C GLY A 680 -4.03 2.54 -17.51
N ARG A 681 -5.25 2.85 -17.93
CA ARG A 681 -5.56 3.76 -19.06
C ARG A 681 -5.25 5.26 -18.89
N LEU A 682 -5.07 5.77 -17.66
CA LEU A 682 -4.76 7.19 -17.44
C LEU A 682 -3.29 7.55 -17.69
N ASN A 683 -2.42 6.55 -17.79
CA ASN A 683 -0.97 6.71 -17.74
C ASN A 683 -0.30 6.94 -19.11
N ILE A 684 -1.07 7.51 -20.05
CA ILE A 684 -0.67 7.75 -21.44
C ILE A 684 -0.02 9.14 -21.53
N ILE A 685 1.24 9.22 -21.96
CA ILE A 685 2.07 10.44 -21.98
C ILE A 685 1.63 11.48 -23.02
N ASP A 686 0.78 11.08 -23.95
CA ASP A 686 0.09 11.98 -24.89
C ASP A 686 -0.95 12.86 -24.21
N PHE A 687 -1.41 12.47 -23.01
CA PHE A 687 -2.11 13.39 -22.13
C PHE A 687 -1.12 14.36 -21.48
N ASP A 688 -1.21 15.61 -21.92
CA ASP A 688 -0.37 16.72 -21.49
C ASP A 688 -0.33 16.93 -19.96
N PHE A 689 -1.42 16.59 -19.24
CA PHE A 689 -1.43 16.62 -17.78
C PHE A 689 -0.59 15.49 -17.17
N TYR A 690 -0.67 14.27 -17.73
CA TYR A 690 0.08 13.11 -17.24
C TYR A 690 1.58 13.28 -17.50
N ARG A 691 1.97 13.81 -18.66
CA ARG A 691 3.39 14.14 -18.95
C ARG A 691 4.00 15.07 -17.90
N ARG A 692 3.30 16.15 -17.52
CA ARG A 692 3.74 17.08 -16.47
C ARG A 692 3.83 16.47 -15.07
N ILE A 693 3.16 15.35 -14.82
CA ILE A 693 3.26 14.57 -13.57
C ILE A 693 4.47 13.63 -13.65
N ALA A 694 4.66 12.94 -14.78
CA ALA A 694 5.81 12.07 -15.02
C ALA A 694 7.14 12.83 -15.02
N GLU A 695 7.18 14.04 -15.58
CA GLU A 695 8.37 14.92 -15.58
C GLU A 695 8.85 15.23 -14.15
N ARG A 696 7.93 15.19 -13.17
CA ARG A 696 8.13 15.46 -11.73
C ARG A 696 8.29 14.20 -10.87
N GLY A 697 8.47 13.02 -11.47
CA GLY A 697 8.68 11.77 -10.72
C GLY A 697 7.40 11.10 -10.19
N ILE A 698 6.25 11.33 -10.82
CA ILE A 698 5.00 10.56 -10.60
C ILE A 698 4.47 10.63 -9.15
N PRO A 699 4.39 11.80 -8.48
CA PRO A 699 3.87 11.90 -7.12
C PRO A 699 2.41 11.42 -7.00
N GLU A 700 2.21 10.34 -6.24
CA GLU A 700 1.02 9.49 -6.22
C GLU A 700 -0.25 10.25 -5.80
N ARG A 701 -0.13 11.11 -4.77
CA ARG A 701 -1.20 12.01 -4.30
C ARG A 701 -1.73 12.93 -5.41
N ASN A 702 -0.89 13.34 -6.37
CA ASN A 702 -1.32 14.15 -7.50
C ASN A 702 -2.11 13.30 -8.50
N ILE A 703 -1.67 12.07 -8.79
CA ILE A 703 -2.39 11.12 -9.67
C ILE A 703 -3.79 10.83 -9.10
N TRP A 704 -3.86 10.60 -7.78
CA TRP A 704 -5.10 10.48 -7.03
C TRP A 704 -6.01 11.69 -7.30
N GLN A 705 -5.54 12.91 -7.08
CA GLN A 705 -6.32 14.13 -7.31
C GLN A 705 -6.84 14.26 -8.75
N PHE A 706 -6.07 13.84 -9.76
CA PHE A 706 -6.53 13.84 -11.15
C PHE A 706 -7.59 12.79 -11.46
N SER A 707 -7.63 11.65 -10.76
CA SER A 707 -8.59 10.56 -11.00
C SER A 707 -10.05 10.97 -10.77
N TRP A 708 -10.31 11.99 -9.95
CA TRP A 708 -11.64 12.57 -9.70
C TRP A 708 -11.87 13.88 -10.46
N GLY A 709 -11.01 14.21 -11.44
CA GLY A 709 -11.05 15.49 -12.16
C GLY A 709 -10.71 16.69 -11.25
N GLY A 710 -9.81 16.52 -10.28
CA GLY A 710 -9.35 17.60 -9.39
C GLY A 710 -10.33 18.00 -8.28
N ARG A 711 -11.42 17.25 -8.06
CA ARG A 711 -12.45 17.61 -7.07
C ARG A 711 -11.93 17.43 -5.64
N SER A 712 -11.59 18.55 -5.00
CA SER A 712 -10.95 18.63 -3.69
C SER A 712 -11.73 17.98 -2.53
N ARG A 713 -13.06 17.79 -2.67
CA ARG A 713 -13.87 17.04 -1.70
C ARG A 713 -13.35 15.62 -1.47
N PHE A 714 -12.69 14.99 -2.44
CA PHE A 714 -12.15 13.63 -2.31
C PHE A 714 -10.65 13.58 -1.92
N ASN A 715 -10.07 14.71 -1.48
CA ASN A 715 -8.73 14.74 -0.89
C ASN A 715 -8.59 13.93 0.42
N PRO A 716 -9.54 13.94 1.38
CA PRO A 716 -9.36 13.28 2.68
C PRO A 716 -9.27 11.75 2.56
N VAL A 717 -9.90 11.18 1.53
CA VAL A 717 -9.84 9.76 1.17
C VAL A 717 -8.41 9.29 0.89
N TRP A 718 -7.48 10.18 0.51
CA TRP A 718 -6.06 9.81 0.41
C TRP A 718 -5.44 9.54 1.78
N GLU A 719 -5.82 10.29 2.82
CA GLU A 719 -5.33 10.02 4.18
C GLU A 719 -5.97 8.73 4.74
N MET A 720 -7.24 8.42 4.40
CA MET A 720 -7.85 7.10 4.67
C MET A 720 -7.00 5.96 4.07
N VAL A 721 -6.46 6.14 2.87
CA VAL A 721 -5.55 5.17 2.22
C VAL A 721 -4.19 5.07 2.92
N LEU A 722 -3.60 6.19 3.36
CA LEU A 722 -2.29 6.18 4.04
C LEU A 722 -2.34 5.76 5.51
N GLU A 723 -3.49 5.87 6.17
CA GLU A 723 -3.67 5.60 7.60
C GLU A 723 -4.52 4.35 7.90
N GLY A 724 -5.19 3.76 6.91
CA GLY A 724 -6.04 2.58 7.08
C GLY A 724 -5.28 1.32 7.51
N SER A 725 -5.83 0.56 8.45
CA SER A 725 -5.16 -0.61 9.05
C SER A 725 -4.84 -1.72 8.04
N THR A 726 -3.53 -1.92 7.82
CA THR A 726 -2.97 -3.06 7.08
C THR A 726 -2.82 -4.33 7.92
N GLY A 727 -3.08 -4.25 9.24
CA GLY A 727 -2.88 -5.34 10.20
C GLY A 727 -2.02 -4.97 11.41
N PHE A 728 -1.32 -3.84 11.33
CA PHE A 728 -0.38 -3.37 12.34
C PHE A 728 -0.85 -2.06 12.98
N SER A 729 -0.60 -1.90 14.27
CA SER A 729 -0.65 -0.58 14.91
C SER A 729 0.49 0.31 14.38
N GLY A 730 0.26 1.62 14.25
CA GLY A 730 1.32 2.57 13.88
C GLY A 730 2.49 2.64 14.87
N ALA A 731 2.34 2.05 16.07
CA ALA A 731 3.42 1.86 17.05
C ALA A 731 4.40 0.73 16.68
N PHE A 732 4.04 -0.16 15.75
CA PHE A 732 4.92 -1.24 15.29
C PHE A 732 6.10 -0.67 14.46
N GLY A 733 7.25 -1.32 14.60
CA GLY A 733 8.52 -0.89 14.01
C GLY A 733 9.13 0.35 14.68
N ARG A 734 8.35 1.24 15.31
CA ARG A 734 8.87 2.51 15.82
C ARG A 734 9.99 2.26 16.85
N GLN A 735 11.11 2.97 16.68
CA GLN A 735 12.33 2.78 17.48
C GLN A 735 12.75 4.09 18.15
N ILE A 736 13.40 3.96 19.30
CA ILE A 736 14.04 5.07 20.00
C ILE A 736 15.28 4.59 20.77
N THR A 737 16.44 5.22 20.56
CA THR A 737 17.59 5.06 21.46
C THR A 737 17.63 6.17 22.50
N ILE A 738 17.55 5.79 23.77
CA ILE A 738 17.74 6.65 24.92
C ILE A 738 19.21 6.61 25.34
N ASN A 739 19.88 7.76 25.29
CA ASN A 739 21.26 7.98 25.68
C ASN A 739 21.40 9.39 26.32
N LYS A 740 22.62 9.83 26.66
CA LYS A 740 22.86 11.13 27.28
C LYS A 740 22.38 12.35 26.47
N GLU A 741 22.33 12.24 25.15
CA GLU A 741 21.92 13.30 24.23
C GLU A 741 20.40 13.31 23.97
N THR A 742 19.76 12.13 24.01
CA THR A 742 18.32 11.97 23.70
C THR A 742 17.40 11.90 24.91
N ALA A 743 17.89 11.54 26.10
CA ALA A 743 17.05 11.27 27.28
C ALA A 743 16.17 12.45 27.77
N GLN A 744 16.37 13.67 27.26
CA GLN A 744 15.57 14.86 27.58
C GLN A 744 14.93 15.51 26.33
N ASP A 745 14.98 14.84 25.18
CA ASP A 745 14.38 15.34 23.94
C ASP A 745 12.84 15.16 23.92
N ALA A 746 12.15 16.09 23.25
CA ALA A 746 10.69 16.13 23.24
C ALA A 746 10.07 15.01 22.39
N ILE A 747 10.67 14.69 21.23
CA ILE A 747 10.25 13.55 20.38
C ILE A 747 10.49 12.24 21.15
N THR A 748 11.63 12.16 21.85
CA THR A 748 11.99 11.04 22.71
C THR A 748 10.92 10.76 23.77
N SER A 749 10.45 11.78 24.49
CA SER A 749 9.42 11.58 25.52
C SER A 749 8.05 11.22 24.93
N ASP A 750 7.63 11.88 23.85
CA ASP A 750 6.30 11.67 23.24
C ASP A 750 6.17 10.32 22.53
N LEU A 751 7.22 9.86 21.83
CA LEU A 751 7.25 8.53 21.24
C LEU A 751 7.31 7.43 22.30
N LEU A 752 8.07 7.64 23.39
CA LEU A 752 8.14 6.66 24.47
C LEU A 752 6.79 6.50 25.19
N ASN A 753 6.06 7.60 25.43
CA ASN A 753 4.68 7.56 25.91
C ASN A 753 3.82 6.66 25.00
N ALA A 754 3.80 6.94 23.70
CA ALA A 754 2.97 6.22 22.74
C ALA A 754 3.34 4.73 22.59
N LEU A 755 4.61 4.38 22.80
CA LEU A 755 5.09 2.99 22.84
C LEU A 755 4.67 2.26 24.12
N GLU A 756 4.74 2.90 25.29
CA GLU A 756 4.30 2.33 26.57
C GLU A 756 2.77 2.13 26.57
N ASP A 757 2.02 3.17 26.17
CA ASP A 757 0.58 3.12 25.85
C ASP A 757 0.21 1.90 24.99
N SER A 758 0.88 1.76 23.83
CA SER A 758 0.58 0.72 22.85
C SER A 758 0.96 -0.68 23.34
N ALA A 759 1.89 -0.80 24.29
CA ALA A 759 2.26 -2.06 24.91
C ALA A 759 1.29 -2.47 26.05
N GLU A 760 0.66 -1.50 26.71
CA GLU A 760 -0.45 -1.68 27.65
C GLU A 760 -1.74 -2.10 26.93
N ASP A 761 -2.12 -1.33 25.89
CA ASP A 761 -3.17 -1.68 24.91
C ASP A 761 -2.92 -3.05 24.25
N SER A 762 -1.70 -3.59 24.36
CA SER A 762 -1.23 -4.87 23.81
C SER A 762 -1.15 -4.93 22.27
N ALA A 763 -1.23 -3.77 21.63
CA ALA A 763 -0.96 -3.53 20.22
C ALA A 763 0.46 -3.97 19.81
N ILE A 764 1.43 -3.86 20.72
CA ILE A 764 2.84 -4.24 20.52
C ILE A 764 3.43 -4.98 21.73
N VAL A 765 4.61 -5.55 21.52
CA VAL A 765 5.56 -5.93 22.57
C VAL A 765 6.69 -4.91 22.57
N LEU A 766 6.70 -4.00 23.54
CA LEU A 766 7.79 -3.03 23.71
C LEU A 766 8.98 -3.71 24.40
N GLU A 767 10.05 -3.95 23.65
CA GLU A 767 11.33 -4.44 24.17
C GLU A 767 12.40 -3.37 24.05
N ALA A 768 13.40 -3.43 24.93
CA ALA A 768 14.58 -2.57 24.86
C ALA A 768 15.86 -3.38 24.99
N GLU A 769 16.79 -3.20 24.05
CA GLU A 769 18.14 -3.77 24.10
C GLU A 769 19.15 -2.66 24.37
N GLY A 770 19.94 -2.84 25.43
CA GLY A 770 20.80 -1.78 25.92
C GLY A 770 21.92 -2.28 26.82
N ILE A 771 22.57 -1.34 27.50
CA ILE A 771 23.75 -1.61 28.29
C ILE A 771 23.86 -0.61 29.45
N PHE A 772 24.10 -1.12 30.66
CA PHE A 772 24.49 -0.28 31.80
C PHE A 772 26.01 -0.07 31.79
N ILE A 773 26.45 1.14 32.12
CA ILE A 773 27.85 1.56 32.02
C ILE A 773 28.35 1.98 33.41
N ASN A 774 29.45 1.38 33.87
CA ASN A 774 30.12 1.72 35.12
C ASN A 774 31.63 1.83 34.89
N LYS A 775 32.12 3.08 34.80
CA LYS A 775 33.51 3.41 34.43
C LYS A 775 33.90 2.80 33.08
N LYS A 776 34.72 1.74 33.07
CA LYS A 776 35.09 0.97 31.86
C LYS A 776 34.30 -0.32 31.68
N ASN A 777 33.59 -0.77 32.72
CA ASN A 777 32.82 -2.01 32.67
C ASN A 777 31.42 -1.72 32.13
N SER A 778 30.88 -2.65 31.37
CA SER A 778 29.52 -2.53 30.82
C SER A 778 28.76 -3.86 30.93
N LEU A 779 27.46 -3.77 31.20
CA LEU A 779 26.57 -4.91 31.47
C LEU A 779 25.40 -4.86 30.49
N PRO A 780 25.39 -5.73 29.44
CA PRO A 780 24.27 -5.82 28.51
C PRO A 780 22.98 -6.20 29.23
N VAL A 781 21.88 -5.57 28.84
CA VAL A 781 20.55 -5.82 29.37
C VAL A 781 19.53 -5.90 28.23
N LYS A 782 18.58 -6.83 28.35
CA LYS A 782 17.37 -6.84 27.53
C LYS A 782 16.15 -6.74 28.43
N LEU A 783 15.33 -5.72 28.20
CA LEU A 783 14.17 -5.35 28.98
C LEU A 783 12.89 -5.53 28.16
N GLN A 784 11.75 -5.71 28.82
CA GLN A 784 10.42 -5.66 28.23
C GLN A 784 9.46 -4.89 29.14
N TYR A 785 8.60 -4.04 28.57
CA TYR A 785 7.64 -3.22 29.32
C TYR A 785 6.49 -4.05 29.90
N LYS A 786 6.04 -3.67 31.11
CA LYS A 786 4.98 -4.33 31.88
C LYS A 786 4.13 -3.29 32.63
N ALA A 787 3.08 -2.77 31.98
CA ALA A 787 2.09 -1.87 32.56
C ALA A 787 1.52 -2.35 33.92
N ASN A 788 1.22 -3.65 34.01
CA ASN A 788 0.65 -4.29 35.21
C ASN A 788 1.56 -4.28 36.47
N LEU A 789 2.78 -3.72 36.41
CA LEU A 789 3.72 -3.63 37.52
C LEU A 789 3.99 -2.16 37.86
N ASN A 790 3.57 -1.75 39.06
CA ASN A 790 3.82 -0.45 39.68
C ASN A 790 3.47 0.79 38.82
N GLY A 791 2.52 0.66 37.90
CA GLY A 791 2.10 1.75 37.00
C GLY A 791 2.90 1.85 35.69
N GLY A 792 3.78 0.90 35.40
CA GLY A 792 4.58 0.87 34.18
C GLY A 792 6.07 0.69 34.45
N ASN A 793 6.55 -0.56 34.44
CA ASN A 793 7.96 -0.87 34.65
C ASN A 793 8.55 -1.73 33.53
N TYR A 794 9.85 -1.59 33.33
CA TYR A 794 10.66 -2.48 32.48
C TYR A 794 11.21 -3.64 33.29
N VAL A 795 11.08 -4.87 32.77
CA VAL A 795 11.56 -6.10 33.41
C VAL A 795 12.65 -6.77 32.56
N GLU A 796 13.75 -7.15 33.20
CA GLU A 796 14.88 -7.86 32.60
C GLU A 796 14.51 -9.29 32.17
N LEU A 797 14.67 -9.60 30.88
CA LEU A 797 14.29 -10.89 30.27
C LEU A 797 15.24 -12.03 30.61
N LYS A 798 16.51 -11.72 30.90
CA LYS A 798 17.58 -12.69 31.22
C LYS A 798 18.51 -12.06 32.26
N GLY A 799 18.66 -12.68 33.42
CA GLY A 799 19.48 -12.15 34.51
C GLY A 799 18.81 -12.27 35.86
N GLN A 800 18.85 -11.20 36.65
CA GLN A 800 18.28 -11.10 38.00
C GLN A 800 16.79 -10.72 38.00
N GLN A 801 16.14 -10.63 36.82
CA GLN A 801 14.74 -10.24 36.65
C GLN A 801 14.42 -8.88 37.28
N ARG A 802 15.39 -7.95 37.24
CA ARG A 802 15.25 -6.60 37.79
C ARG A 802 14.07 -5.88 37.15
N SER A 803 13.24 -5.26 37.99
CA SER A 803 12.22 -4.29 37.58
C SER A 803 12.78 -2.88 37.72
N ILE A 804 12.66 -2.07 36.69
CA ILE A 804 13.28 -0.73 36.60
C ILE A 804 12.26 0.23 36.00
N SER A 805 12.05 1.39 36.64
CA SER A 805 11.11 2.40 36.14
C SER A 805 11.71 3.25 35.03
N ARG A 806 10.83 3.89 34.26
CA ARG A 806 11.19 4.82 33.18
C ARG A 806 12.08 5.96 33.69
N GLU A 807 11.72 6.60 34.80
CA GLU A 807 12.48 7.71 35.40
C GLU A 807 13.90 7.27 35.76
N LYS A 808 14.08 6.02 36.23
CA LYS A 808 15.39 5.49 36.57
C LYS A 808 16.24 5.24 35.31
N LEU A 809 15.65 4.73 34.22
CA LEU A 809 16.34 4.56 32.94
C LEU A 809 16.73 5.91 32.32
N ILE A 810 15.83 6.90 32.33
CA ILE A 810 16.11 8.28 31.91
C ILE A 810 17.25 8.88 32.77
N SER A 811 17.17 8.77 34.11
CA SER A 811 18.19 9.27 35.04
C SER A 811 19.56 8.60 34.88
N LEU A 812 19.60 7.31 34.51
CA LEU A 812 20.84 6.62 34.14
C LEU A 812 21.38 7.14 32.80
N ALA A 813 20.53 7.31 31.78
CA ALA A 813 20.92 7.79 30.47
C ALA A 813 21.46 9.24 30.50
N THR A 814 20.78 10.17 31.18
CA THR A 814 21.25 11.56 31.37
C THR A 814 22.63 11.64 32.03
N ARG A 815 22.96 10.69 32.93
CA ARG A 815 24.29 10.59 33.57
C ARG A 815 25.33 9.85 32.73
N GLY A 816 24.93 9.22 31.62
CA GLY A 816 25.80 8.37 30.78
C GLY A 816 26.01 6.96 31.31
N GLU A 817 25.20 6.52 32.27
CA GLU A 817 25.27 5.19 32.91
C GLU A 817 24.35 4.15 32.23
N PHE A 818 23.57 4.56 31.22
CA PHE A 818 22.74 3.67 30.41
C PHE A 818 22.67 4.17 28.96
N VAL A 819 22.68 3.23 28.02
CA VAL A 819 22.31 3.44 26.61
C VAL A 819 21.40 2.28 26.21
N GLY A 820 20.21 2.56 25.69
CA GLY A 820 19.26 1.50 25.33
C GLY A 820 18.31 1.88 24.21
N THR A 821 18.07 0.92 23.32
CA THR A 821 17.23 1.06 22.13
C THR A 821 15.93 0.30 22.32
N PHE A 822 14.83 1.03 22.45
CA PHE A 822 13.49 0.54 22.65
C PHE A 822 12.82 0.44 21.27
N THR A 823 12.15 -0.68 20.98
CA THR A 823 11.49 -0.91 19.69
C THR A 823 10.11 -1.53 19.90
N GLY A 824 9.08 -1.00 19.23
CA GLY A 824 7.76 -1.61 19.17
C GLY A 824 7.76 -2.85 18.28
N LYS A 825 8.00 -4.03 18.86
CA LYS A 825 7.97 -5.32 18.15
C LYS A 825 6.54 -5.87 18.10
N HIS A 826 6.27 -6.77 17.16
CA HIS A 826 4.99 -7.47 17.12
C HIS A 826 4.95 -8.61 18.15
N GLY A 827 3.76 -9.01 18.60
CA GLY A 827 3.58 -10.28 19.34
C GLY A 827 3.77 -11.51 18.45
N GLN A 828 3.98 -12.67 19.08
CA GLN A 828 4.29 -13.94 18.38
C GLN A 828 3.32 -14.37 17.27
N ASN A 829 2.06 -13.90 17.25
CA ASN A 829 1.00 -14.43 16.39
C ASN A 829 0.70 -13.53 15.17
N ALA A 830 1.73 -12.96 14.53
CA ALA A 830 1.62 -12.37 13.19
C ALA A 830 2.54 -13.13 12.25
N ASP A 831 2.00 -14.23 11.72
CA ASP A 831 2.77 -15.24 10.99
C ASP A 831 1.89 -15.95 9.95
N TYR A 832 2.45 -17.03 9.40
CA TYR A 832 1.83 -17.92 8.43
C TYR A 832 0.48 -18.53 8.89
N ASP A 833 0.37 -18.92 10.16
CA ASP A 833 -0.78 -19.64 10.72
C ASP A 833 -1.84 -18.68 11.30
N ASN A 834 -1.45 -17.46 11.68
CA ASN A 834 -2.29 -16.47 12.35
C ASN A 834 -2.67 -15.29 11.40
N PRO A 835 -3.71 -15.44 10.56
CA PRO A 835 -4.15 -14.41 9.62
C PRO A 835 -4.64 -13.12 10.28
N GLN A 836 -4.67 -12.05 9.48
CA GLN A 836 -5.30 -10.79 9.87
C GLN A 836 -6.81 -11.00 10.12
N PRO A 837 -7.37 -10.54 11.25
CA PRO A 837 -8.80 -10.42 11.45
C PRO A 837 -9.47 -9.57 10.37
N ALA A 838 -10.72 -9.91 10.02
CA ALA A 838 -11.48 -9.23 8.97
C ALA A 838 -12.88 -8.89 9.46
N LEU A 839 -13.30 -7.61 9.37
CA LEU A 839 -14.60 -7.10 9.84
C LEU A 839 -15.41 -6.45 8.71
N TRP A 840 -16.69 -6.82 8.55
CA TRP A 840 -17.57 -6.21 7.55
C TRP A 840 -19.05 -6.16 7.98
N THR A 841 -19.87 -5.45 7.20
CA THR A 841 -21.30 -5.25 7.51
C THR A 841 -22.11 -6.54 7.36
N LEU A 842 -23.36 -6.56 7.86
CA LEU A 842 -24.21 -7.75 7.83
C LEU A 842 -24.63 -8.16 6.40
N GLY A 843 -23.78 -8.95 5.75
CA GLY A 843 -23.98 -9.58 4.45
C GLY A 843 -22.90 -10.64 4.16
N PRO A 844 -23.05 -11.46 3.11
CA PRO A 844 -22.01 -12.39 2.65
C PRO A 844 -20.85 -11.59 2.05
N ILE A 845 -19.62 -11.74 2.56
CA ILE A 845 -18.46 -10.87 2.26
C ILE A 845 -18.30 -10.56 0.75
N HIS A 846 -18.37 -11.59 -0.11
CA HIS A 846 -18.16 -11.48 -1.56
C HIS A 846 -19.39 -11.03 -2.36
N ALA A 847 -20.61 -11.14 -1.82
CA ALA A 847 -21.86 -10.81 -2.51
C ALA A 847 -22.62 -9.63 -1.86
N GLN A 848 -21.90 -8.82 -1.08
CA GLN A 848 -22.38 -7.51 -0.62
C GLN A 848 -22.68 -6.62 -1.84
N THR A 849 -23.90 -6.08 -1.95
CA THR A 849 -24.28 -5.13 -3.02
C THR A 849 -24.98 -3.90 -2.43
N GLY A 850 -25.05 -2.79 -3.18
CA GLY A 850 -25.64 -1.53 -2.72
C GLY A 850 -24.95 -0.88 -1.50
N LYS A 851 -25.65 0.02 -0.82
CA LYS A 851 -25.12 0.82 0.30
C LYS A 851 -24.79 -0.03 1.53
N GLN A 852 -23.57 0.09 2.05
CA GLN A 852 -23.16 -0.54 3.31
C GLN A 852 -24.01 -0.04 4.49
N ARG A 853 -24.32 -0.94 5.43
CA ARG A 853 -25.15 -0.64 6.61
C ARG A 853 -24.33 -0.87 7.88
N PHE A 854 -23.67 0.18 8.35
CA PHE A 854 -22.90 0.16 9.59
C PHE A 854 -23.81 0.10 10.83
N PRO A 855 -23.36 -0.53 11.93
CA PRO A 855 -24.11 -0.55 13.19
C PRO A 855 -24.31 0.85 13.77
N ILE A 856 -25.43 1.03 14.49
CA ILE A 856 -25.71 2.24 15.27
C ILE A 856 -26.15 1.77 16.65
N ILE A 857 -25.38 2.14 17.66
CA ILE A 857 -25.63 1.83 19.08
C ILE A 857 -25.96 3.10 19.87
N HIS A 858 -26.45 2.94 21.09
CA HIS A 858 -26.83 4.04 21.98
C HIS A 858 -26.85 3.53 23.44
N LYS A 859 -26.99 4.42 24.43
CA LYS A 859 -26.95 4.04 25.85
C LYS A 859 -27.87 2.86 26.23
N ASP A 860 -29.03 2.76 25.59
CA ASP A 860 -30.06 1.75 25.86
C ASP A 860 -29.91 0.46 25.00
N SER A 861 -28.92 0.42 24.11
CA SER A 861 -28.44 -0.80 23.43
C SER A 861 -27.02 -0.59 22.92
N LYS A 862 -26.05 -1.12 23.69
CA LYS A 862 -24.59 -0.98 23.47
C LYS A 862 -24.00 -2.08 22.56
N THR A 863 -24.83 -3.01 22.08
CA THR A 863 -24.40 -4.18 21.29
C THR A 863 -24.53 -3.92 19.79
N MET A 864 -23.42 -4.00 19.06
CA MET A 864 -23.41 -4.05 17.61
C MET A 864 -23.34 -5.50 17.10
N SER A 865 -24.08 -5.80 16.03
CA SER A 865 -23.96 -7.06 15.28
C SER A 865 -23.26 -6.78 13.94
N LEU A 866 -22.20 -7.52 13.66
CA LEU A 866 -21.43 -7.44 12.41
C LEU A 866 -20.97 -8.82 11.97
N LYS A 867 -20.27 -8.89 10.84
CA LYS A 867 -19.62 -10.11 10.35
C LYS A 867 -18.12 -10.04 10.59
N ALA A 868 -17.52 -11.20 10.88
CA ALA A 868 -16.10 -11.34 11.08
C ALA A 868 -15.54 -12.70 10.64
N ARG A 869 -14.28 -12.71 10.22
CA ARG A 869 -13.45 -13.88 9.91
C ARG A 869 -12.08 -13.73 10.58
N HIS A 870 -11.42 -14.83 10.91
CA HIS A 870 -10.10 -14.88 11.57
C HIS A 870 -10.02 -14.15 12.92
N VAL A 871 -11.15 -13.97 13.63
CA VAL A 871 -11.18 -13.45 15.00
C VAL A 871 -11.15 -14.64 15.96
N ASN A 872 -10.14 -14.68 16.83
CA ASN A 872 -9.92 -15.75 17.79
C ASN A 872 -10.57 -15.45 19.15
N GLU A 873 -10.76 -16.47 19.99
CA GLU A 873 -11.16 -16.26 21.39
C GLU A 873 -10.13 -15.40 22.14
N GLY A 874 -10.61 -14.52 23.02
CA GLY A 874 -9.78 -13.54 23.72
C GLY A 874 -9.34 -12.33 22.88
N ALA A 875 -9.80 -12.20 21.62
CA ALA A 875 -9.55 -11.01 20.81
C ALA A 875 -10.05 -9.74 21.50
N GLN A 876 -9.22 -8.69 21.46
CA GLN A 876 -9.43 -7.43 22.17
C GLN A 876 -10.22 -6.44 21.31
N ILE A 877 -11.10 -5.68 21.98
CA ILE A 877 -11.90 -4.61 21.37
C ILE A 877 -11.07 -3.32 21.38
N ILE A 878 -10.92 -2.70 20.22
CA ILE A 878 -10.18 -1.46 20.01
C ILE A 878 -11.15 -0.45 19.40
N ILE A 879 -11.24 0.75 19.96
CA ILE A 879 -12.12 1.84 19.51
C ILE A 879 -11.25 3.07 19.26
N ASN A 880 -11.31 3.62 18.04
CA ASN A 880 -10.55 4.80 17.60
C ASN A 880 -9.04 4.69 17.88
N GLY A 881 -8.48 3.48 17.72
CA GLY A 881 -7.07 3.16 17.94
C GLY A 881 -6.69 2.72 19.36
N LYS A 882 -7.54 2.94 20.37
CA LYS A 882 -7.30 2.60 21.79
C LYS A 882 -8.09 1.40 22.27
N ARG A 883 -7.59 0.64 23.25
CA ARG A 883 -8.33 -0.49 23.80
C ARG A 883 -9.58 -0.01 24.56
N ALA A 884 -10.68 -0.76 24.41
CA ALA A 884 -11.93 -0.53 25.12
C ALA A 884 -12.42 -1.81 25.79
N ASP A 885 -13.09 -1.68 26.94
CA ASP A 885 -13.67 -2.82 27.64
C ASP A 885 -15.09 -3.14 27.12
N GLY A 886 -15.38 -4.43 27.03
CA GLY A 886 -16.61 -4.95 26.44
C GLY A 886 -16.59 -6.47 26.32
N GLU A 887 -17.59 -7.00 25.64
CA GLU A 887 -17.83 -8.43 25.46
C GLU A 887 -17.93 -8.79 23.97
N LEU A 888 -17.16 -9.79 23.54
CA LEU A 888 -17.22 -10.39 22.21
C LEU A 888 -17.94 -11.73 22.29
N LYS A 889 -19.05 -11.88 21.54
CA LYS A 889 -19.81 -13.13 21.42
C LYS A 889 -19.82 -13.63 19.99
N PHE A 890 -19.27 -14.82 19.78
CA PHE A 890 -19.37 -15.57 18.53
C PHE A 890 -20.77 -16.14 18.36
N THR A 891 -21.32 -16.06 17.15
CA THR A 891 -22.63 -16.62 16.79
C THR A 891 -22.53 -17.37 15.45
N SER A 892 -23.56 -18.10 15.06
CA SER A 892 -23.50 -18.99 13.89
C SER A 892 -23.21 -18.25 12.57
N GLY A 893 -22.30 -18.83 11.78
CA GLY A 893 -21.97 -18.40 10.41
C GLY A 893 -21.33 -17.02 10.33
N GLU A 894 -20.04 -16.89 10.70
CA GLU A 894 -19.22 -15.66 10.60
C GLU A 894 -19.81 -14.41 11.27
N LYS A 895 -20.82 -14.55 12.14
CA LYS A 895 -21.48 -13.40 12.76
C LYS A 895 -20.98 -13.25 14.20
N ILE A 896 -20.61 -12.03 14.57
CA ILE A 896 -20.26 -11.68 15.95
C ILE A 896 -21.19 -10.60 16.49
N ALA A 897 -21.36 -10.60 17.82
CA ALA A 897 -21.89 -9.48 18.58
C ALA A 897 -20.76 -8.88 19.42
N VAL A 898 -20.59 -7.57 19.35
CA VAL A 898 -19.65 -6.80 20.17
C VAL A 898 -20.48 -5.86 21.04
N THR A 899 -20.38 -6.01 22.36
CA THR A 899 -21.03 -5.13 23.34
C THR A 899 -19.98 -4.28 24.00
N LEU A 900 -20.08 -2.96 23.93
CA LEU A 900 -19.18 -2.07 24.66
C LEU A 900 -19.70 -1.85 26.09
N ASN A 901 -18.81 -1.84 27.08
CA ASN A 901 -19.18 -1.48 28.44
C ASN A 901 -19.54 0.01 28.51
N ASP A 902 -18.68 0.86 27.95
CA ASP A 902 -18.89 2.30 27.84
C ASP A 902 -18.90 2.74 26.37
N LEU A 903 -19.62 3.84 26.11
CA LEU A 903 -19.77 4.36 24.75
C LEU A 903 -18.90 5.61 24.57
N PRO A 904 -18.22 5.79 23.42
CA PRO A 904 -17.67 7.08 23.06
C PRO A 904 -18.80 8.12 22.86
N SER A 905 -18.42 9.39 22.68
CA SER A 905 -19.33 10.49 22.38
C SER A 905 -20.23 10.20 21.17
N PRO A 906 -21.44 10.79 21.07
CA PRO A 906 -22.28 10.62 19.87
C PRO A 906 -21.56 11.07 18.60
N GLY A 907 -21.48 10.19 17.60
CA GLY A 907 -20.62 10.40 16.42
C GLY A 907 -20.43 9.14 15.57
N MET A 908 -19.48 9.21 14.62
CA MET A 908 -18.93 8.08 13.88
C MET A 908 -17.64 7.61 14.55
N HIS A 909 -17.41 6.30 14.62
CA HIS A 909 -16.27 5.70 15.32
C HIS A 909 -15.77 4.45 14.58
N PHE A 910 -14.55 4.05 14.91
CA PHE A 910 -13.83 2.94 14.28
C PHE A 910 -13.58 1.82 15.27
N LEU A 911 -14.21 0.67 15.03
CA LEU A 911 -13.91 -0.59 15.70
C LEU A 911 -12.73 -1.27 14.99
N GLN A 912 -11.76 -1.75 15.75
CA GLN A 912 -10.90 -2.86 15.33
C GLN A 912 -11.01 -4.01 16.33
N LEU A 913 -10.78 -5.24 15.88
CA LEU A 913 -10.50 -6.37 16.77
C LEU A 913 -9.05 -6.82 16.57
N GLN A 914 -8.31 -7.04 17.66
CA GLN A 914 -6.96 -7.56 17.63
C GLN A 914 -6.92 -8.97 18.24
N ASN A 915 -6.35 -9.94 17.52
CA ASN A 915 -6.15 -11.28 18.09
C ASN A 915 -5.07 -11.26 19.19
N PRO A 916 -5.11 -12.17 20.20
CA PRO A 916 -4.12 -12.19 21.28
C PRO A 916 -2.67 -12.31 20.76
N GLY A 917 -1.90 -11.23 20.87
CA GLY A 917 -0.53 -11.16 20.34
C GLY A 917 -0.44 -11.23 18.80
N GLY A 918 -1.56 -11.05 18.10
CA GLY A 918 -1.70 -11.12 16.64
C GLY A 918 -2.15 -9.79 16.03
N MET A 919 -2.40 -9.82 14.72
CA MET A 919 -2.73 -8.63 13.93
C MET A 919 -4.09 -8.00 14.30
N PHE A 920 -4.24 -6.74 13.93
CA PHE A 920 -5.47 -5.94 13.98
C PHE A 920 -6.35 -6.19 12.76
N SER A 921 -7.67 -6.04 12.90
CA SER A 921 -8.56 -5.91 11.75
C SER A 921 -8.38 -4.60 10.99
N ASN A 922 -9.03 -4.51 9.82
CA ASN A 922 -9.40 -3.23 9.24
C ASN A 922 -10.18 -2.36 10.24
N ASP A 923 -10.07 -1.04 10.11
CA ASP A 923 -10.95 -0.10 10.80
C ASP A 923 -12.38 -0.28 10.27
N PHE A 924 -13.32 -0.57 11.17
CA PHE A 924 -14.72 -0.86 10.83
C PHE A 924 -15.65 0.20 11.43
N ILE A 925 -16.41 0.87 10.55
CA ILE A 925 -17.25 1.99 10.95
C ILE A 925 -18.46 1.51 11.77
N PHE A 926 -18.74 2.22 12.87
CA PHE A 926 -20.03 2.22 13.55
C PHE A 926 -20.39 3.65 14.00
N HIS A 927 -21.63 3.85 14.48
CA HIS A 927 -22.04 5.13 15.05
C HIS A 927 -22.60 4.97 16.48
N VAL A 928 -22.42 6.00 17.30
CA VAL A 928 -23.14 6.19 18.56
C VAL A 928 -24.20 7.27 18.37
N ALA A 929 -25.47 6.92 18.59
CA ALA A 929 -26.57 7.88 18.65
C ALA A 929 -26.76 8.40 20.09
N SER A 930 -27.09 9.69 20.22
CA SER A 930 -27.36 10.33 21.52
C SER A 930 -28.58 9.73 22.23
N ASN A 931 -29.58 9.30 21.47
CA ASN A 931 -30.79 8.62 21.96
C ASN A 931 -31.42 7.74 20.86
N LYS A 932 -32.48 7.00 21.22
CA LYS A 932 -33.20 6.06 20.35
C LYS A 932 -33.89 6.71 19.14
N GLU A 933 -34.23 7.99 19.22
CA GLU A 933 -34.88 8.74 18.15
C GLU A 933 -33.85 9.19 17.11
N ASN A 934 -32.70 9.69 17.58
CA ASN A 934 -31.55 10.05 16.78
C ASN A 934 -30.95 8.84 16.01
N VAL A 935 -31.20 7.59 16.42
CA VAL A 935 -30.91 6.40 15.58
C VAL A 935 -31.63 6.46 14.23
N LYS A 936 -32.88 6.94 14.16
CA LYS A 936 -33.57 7.18 12.88
C LYS A 936 -32.95 8.36 12.14
N GLU A 937 -32.49 9.37 12.87
CA GLU A 937 -31.83 10.52 12.27
C GLU A 937 -30.50 10.16 11.63
N ILE A 938 -29.60 9.41 12.29
CA ILE A 938 -28.31 8.97 11.73
C ILE A 938 -28.52 8.13 10.46
N ARG A 939 -29.50 7.21 10.48
CA ARG A 939 -29.90 6.45 9.27
C ARG A 939 -30.35 7.34 8.11
N ASN A 940 -30.82 8.55 8.41
CA ASN A 940 -31.32 9.54 7.46
C ASN A 940 -30.34 10.71 7.19
N SER A 941 -29.31 10.97 8.02
CA SER A 941 -28.27 11.99 7.80
C SER A 941 -27.12 11.43 6.97
N ASN A 942 -26.85 10.14 7.12
CA ASN A 942 -25.96 9.38 6.24
C ASN A 942 -26.47 9.32 4.78
N ASP A 943 -27.61 9.94 4.47
CA ASP A 943 -28.08 10.18 3.11
C ASP A 943 -27.79 11.64 2.69
N PRO A 944 -26.91 11.90 1.70
CA PRO A 944 -26.63 13.25 1.22
C PRO A 944 -27.84 13.92 0.54
N ASN A 945 -28.90 13.18 0.22
CA ASN A 945 -30.17 13.72 -0.26
C ASN A 945 -31.18 14.03 0.87
N ARG A 946 -30.81 13.95 2.17
CA ARG A 946 -31.68 14.23 3.33
C ARG A 946 -32.46 15.52 3.17
N LEU A 947 -31.74 16.62 2.99
CA LEU A 947 -32.30 17.97 2.90
C LEU A 947 -33.22 18.09 1.67
N THR A 948 -32.81 17.52 0.53
CA THR A 948 -33.61 17.47 -0.70
C THR A 948 -34.91 16.71 -0.51
N ARG A 949 -34.90 15.53 0.13
CA ARG A 949 -36.12 14.73 0.36
C ARG A 949 -37.04 15.39 1.37
N GLN A 950 -36.51 15.93 2.47
CA GLN A 950 -37.30 16.70 3.42
C GLN A 950 -37.89 17.97 2.79
N LEU A 951 -37.16 18.63 1.88
CA LEU A 951 -37.66 19.78 1.12
C LEU A 951 -38.83 19.36 0.23
N HIS A 952 -38.68 18.30 -0.55
CA HIS A 952 -39.78 17.73 -1.36
C HIS A 952 -40.99 17.32 -0.51
N GLN A 953 -40.79 16.62 0.60
CA GLN A 953 -41.88 16.22 1.50
C GLN A 953 -42.58 17.43 2.15
N SER A 954 -41.83 18.49 2.49
CA SER A 954 -42.40 19.73 3.01
C SER A 954 -43.19 20.49 1.94
N ILE A 955 -42.78 20.41 0.67
CA ILE A 955 -43.52 20.96 -0.48
C ILE A 955 -44.82 20.19 -0.72
N ILE A 956 -44.77 18.86 -0.70
CA ILE A 956 -45.94 17.96 -0.85
C ILE A 956 -46.99 18.19 0.27
N SER A 957 -46.56 18.69 1.44
CA SER A 957 -47.41 18.94 2.61
C SER A 957 -47.70 20.43 2.89
N GLY A 958 -47.41 21.32 1.93
CA GLY A 958 -47.70 22.76 2.07
C GLY A 958 -46.90 23.49 3.17
N ASN A 959 -45.92 22.85 3.80
CA ASN A 959 -45.29 23.34 5.04
C ASN A 959 -44.20 24.40 4.77
N ILE A 960 -44.64 25.62 4.45
CA ILE A 960 -43.79 26.79 4.16
C ILE A 960 -42.75 27.06 5.26
N ASN A 961 -43.09 26.86 6.53
CA ASN A 961 -42.16 27.12 7.64
C ASN A 961 -41.03 26.08 7.70
N ARG A 962 -41.32 24.79 7.47
CA ARG A 962 -40.26 23.77 7.34
C ARG A 962 -39.45 23.98 6.06
N ILE A 963 -40.05 24.43 4.96
CA ILE A 963 -39.35 24.77 3.71
C ILE A 963 -38.34 25.90 3.93
N LYS A 964 -38.73 27.02 4.56
CA LYS A 964 -37.80 28.12 4.90
C LYS A 964 -36.61 27.60 5.70
N LYS A 965 -36.88 26.89 6.80
CA LYS A 965 -35.84 26.31 7.66
C LYS A 965 -34.93 25.33 6.92
N LEU A 966 -35.45 24.51 6.00
CA LEU A 966 -34.65 23.59 5.18
C LEU A 966 -33.73 24.32 4.19
N LEU A 967 -34.20 25.40 3.58
CA LEU A 967 -33.40 26.24 2.67
C LEU A 967 -32.32 27.03 3.44
N GLU A 968 -32.56 27.34 4.73
CA GLU A 968 -31.56 27.87 5.67
C GLU A 968 -30.60 26.79 6.20
N GLU A 969 -31.06 25.54 6.38
CA GLU A 969 -30.24 24.34 6.64
C GLU A 969 -29.39 23.91 5.41
N GLY A 970 -29.43 24.64 4.29
CA GLY A 970 -28.60 24.42 3.11
C GLY A 970 -29.20 23.52 2.03
N ALA A 971 -30.52 23.27 2.03
CA ALA A 971 -31.17 22.53 0.95
C ALA A 971 -31.10 23.31 -0.38
N ASP A 972 -30.51 22.73 -1.43
CA ASP A 972 -30.48 23.35 -2.76
C ASP A 972 -31.88 23.31 -3.42
N PRO A 973 -32.52 24.47 -3.70
CA PRO A 973 -33.85 24.53 -4.33
C PRO A 973 -33.85 24.07 -5.81
N ASN A 974 -32.69 23.73 -6.37
CA ASN A 974 -32.53 23.16 -7.71
C ASN A 974 -32.20 21.66 -7.72
N LYS A 975 -31.81 21.03 -6.59
CA LYS A 975 -31.40 19.61 -6.57
C LYS A 975 -32.57 18.70 -7.00
N ARG A 976 -32.28 17.57 -7.65
CA ARG A 976 -33.32 16.56 -7.94
C ARG A 976 -33.51 15.63 -6.73
N ASN A 977 -34.76 15.24 -6.46
CA ASN A 977 -35.07 14.15 -5.56
C ASN A 977 -34.86 12.77 -6.24
N ASP A 978 -35.13 11.71 -5.49
CA ASP A 978 -34.95 10.32 -5.95
C ASP A 978 -35.85 9.92 -7.13
N ASP A 979 -36.97 10.63 -7.33
CA ASP A 979 -37.92 10.45 -8.44
C ASP A 979 -37.56 11.33 -9.67
N GLY A 980 -36.47 12.09 -9.60
CA GLY A 980 -35.97 12.93 -10.68
C GLY A 980 -36.65 14.30 -10.83
N GLY A 981 -37.63 14.62 -9.99
CA GLY A 981 -38.23 15.96 -9.89
C GLY A 981 -37.32 16.93 -9.12
N ARG A 982 -37.49 18.23 -9.33
CA ARG A 982 -36.86 19.32 -8.54
C ARG A 982 -37.90 20.06 -7.69
N PRO A 983 -37.53 20.77 -6.61
CA PRO A 983 -38.45 21.45 -5.71
C PRO A 983 -39.50 22.31 -6.43
N ILE A 984 -39.05 23.13 -7.39
CA ILE A 984 -39.91 24.03 -8.17
C ILE A 984 -40.84 23.28 -9.14
N SER A 985 -40.44 22.14 -9.69
CA SER A 985 -41.35 21.28 -10.46
C SER A 985 -42.36 20.54 -9.57
N THR A 986 -41.98 20.18 -8.33
CA THR A 986 -42.91 19.58 -7.36
C THR A 986 -43.94 20.59 -6.87
N ALA A 987 -43.55 21.85 -6.62
CA ALA A 987 -44.51 22.93 -6.36
C ALA A 987 -45.48 23.12 -7.55
N GLY A 988 -44.98 23.06 -8.79
CA GLY A 988 -45.80 23.09 -10.01
C GLY A 988 -46.70 21.87 -10.23
N PHE A 989 -46.37 20.71 -9.64
CA PHE A 989 -47.16 19.48 -9.69
C PHE A 989 -48.34 19.55 -8.69
N HIS A 990 -48.05 19.95 -7.45
CA HIS A 990 -49.05 20.11 -6.39
C HIS A 990 -49.92 21.37 -6.54
N GLY A 991 -49.43 22.40 -7.25
CA GLY A 991 -50.15 23.68 -7.44
C GLY A 991 -49.81 24.75 -6.39
N GLU A 992 -48.73 24.54 -5.64
CA GLU A 992 -48.34 25.29 -4.45
C GLU A 992 -47.75 26.67 -4.77
N LEU A 993 -48.62 27.67 -5.00
CA LEU A 993 -48.24 29.00 -5.49
C LEU A 993 -47.24 29.74 -4.58
N GLU A 994 -47.50 29.80 -3.27
CA GLU A 994 -46.62 30.55 -2.35
C GLU A 994 -45.28 29.87 -2.13
N ILE A 995 -45.24 28.54 -2.20
CA ILE A 995 -44.01 27.75 -2.18
C ILE A 995 -43.23 27.96 -3.49
N ALA A 996 -43.91 28.01 -4.64
CA ALA A 996 -43.30 28.32 -5.92
C ALA A 996 -42.65 29.72 -5.93
N LYS A 997 -43.32 30.73 -5.35
CA LYS A 997 -42.73 32.08 -5.13
C LYS A 997 -41.49 32.01 -4.23
N LEU A 998 -41.56 31.34 -3.08
CA LEU A 998 -40.45 31.20 -2.13
C LEU A 998 -39.23 30.50 -2.75
N LEU A 999 -39.45 29.43 -3.52
CA LEU A 999 -38.39 28.70 -4.20
C LEU A 999 -37.72 29.56 -5.28
N ILE A 1000 -38.48 30.35 -6.05
CA ILE A 1000 -37.92 31.30 -7.02
C ILE A 1000 -37.11 32.40 -6.29
N GLN A 1001 -37.63 32.95 -5.18
CA GLN A 1001 -36.92 33.94 -4.35
C GLN A 1001 -35.59 33.40 -3.81
N LYS A 1002 -35.53 32.11 -3.46
CA LYS A 1002 -34.31 31.42 -2.99
C LYS A 1002 -33.46 30.82 -4.13
N GLY A 1003 -33.76 31.13 -5.40
CA GLY A 1003 -32.87 30.83 -6.54
C GLY A 1003 -33.20 29.58 -7.37
N ALA A 1004 -34.43 29.06 -7.32
CA ALA A 1004 -34.88 27.97 -8.20
C ALA A 1004 -35.00 28.44 -9.66
N LYS A 1005 -34.34 27.74 -10.59
CA LYS A 1005 -34.31 28.10 -12.02
C LYS A 1005 -35.45 27.43 -12.79
N LEU A 1006 -36.23 28.20 -13.54
CA LEU A 1006 -37.36 27.68 -14.34
C LEU A 1006 -36.94 27.00 -15.66
N SER A 1007 -35.67 27.09 -16.04
CA SER A 1007 -35.06 26.32 -17.13
C SER A 1007 -34.61 24.91 -16.73
N ASN A 1008 -34.52 24.62 -15.43
CA ASN A 1008 -33.98 23.36 -14.90
C ASN A 1008 -35.01 22.21 -15.00
N THR A 1009 -34.69 21.17 -15.78
CA THR A 1009 -35.62 20.08 -16.11
C THR A 1009 -35.64 18.92 -15.09
N ASN A 1010 -36.71 18.11 -15.12
CA ASN A 1010 -36.79 16.78 -14.50
C ASN A 1010 -36.09 15.69 -15.33
N THR A 1011 -36.15 14.44 -14.90
CA THR A 1011 -35.63 13.24 -15.60
C THR A 1011 -36.10 13.08 -17.04
N ASP A 1012 -37.34 13.46 -17.36
CA ASP A 1012 -37.93 13.36 -18.71
C ASP A 1012 -37.63 14.58 -19.60
N GLY A 1013 -36.86 15.55 -19.09
CA GLY A 1013 -36.62 16.82 -19.77
C GLY A 1013 -37.76 17.83 -19.62
N ASN A 1014 -38.81 17.55 -18.85
CA ASN A 1014 -39.87 18.51 -18.59
C ASN A 1014 -39.34 19.67 -17.71
N THR A 1015 -39.57 20.91 -18.15
CA THR A 1015 -39.38 22.10 -17.29
C THR A 1015 -40.54 22.22 -16.28
N PRO A 1016 -40.42 23.02 -15.20
CA PRO A 1016 -41.52 23.24 -14.26
C PRO A 1016 -42.80 23.77 -14.93
N LEU A 1017 -42.67 24.50 -16.05
CA LEU A 1017 -43.81 24.98 -16.85
C LEU A 1017 -44.52 23.84 -17.60
N HIS A 1018 -43.82 22.83 -18.12
CA HIS A 1018 -44.48 21.64 -18.70
C HIS A 1018 -45.35 20.95 -17.65
N VAL A 1019 -44.83 20.78 -16.44
CA VAL A 1019 -45.52 20.08 -15.34
C VAL A 1019 -46.76 20.86 -14.88
N ALA A 1020 -46.60 22.17 -14.61
CA ALA A 1020 -47.71 23.02 -14.18
C ALA A 1020 -48.78 23.21 -15.27
N ALA A 1021 -48.38 23.28 -16.55
CA ALA A 1021 -49.31 23.36 -17.67
C ALA A 1021 -50.09 22.05 -17.85
N PHE A 1022 -49.41 20.90 -17.83
CA PHE A 1022 -50.06 19.60 -17.99
C PHE A 1022 -51.10 19.32 -16.90
N LEU A 1023 -50.83 19.70 -15.64
CA LEU A 1023 -51.80 19.60 -14.54
C LEU A 1023 -52.69 20.84 -14.38
N CYS A 1024 -52.70 21.74 -15.36
CA CYS A 1024 -53.55 22.93 -15.44
C CYS A 1024 -53.55 23.82 -14.18
N ARG A 1025 -52.42 23.87 -13.44
CA ARG A 1025 -52.24 24.65 -12.21
C ARG A 1025 -52.11 26.15 -12.53
N SER A 1026 -53.26 26.75 -12.88
CA SER A 1026 -53.37 28.02 -13.60
C SER A 1026 -52.51 29.16 -13.02
N ASP A 1027 -52.51 29.37 -11.71
CA ASP A 1027 -51.79 30.49 -11.10
C ASP A 1027 -50.27 30.24 -11.00
N VAL A 1028 -49.86 28.98 -10.88
CA VAL A 1028 -48.44 28.61 -10.98
C VAL A 1028 -47.94 28.76 -12.41
N VAL A 1029 -48.78 28.46 -13.42
CA VAL A 1029 -48.48 28.73 -14.83
C VAL A 1029 -48.32 30.23 -15.08
N LYS A 1030 -49.22 31.10 -14.56
CA LYS A 1030 -49.07 32.57 -14.62
C LYS A 1030 -47.74 33.01 -14.01
N LEU A 1031 -47.47 32.61 -12.76
CA LEU A 1031 -46.22 32.93 -12.05
C LEU A 1031 -44.97 32.50 -12.84
N TYR A 1032 -44.98 31.31 -13.44
CA TYR A 1032 -43.81 30.82 -14.19
C TYR A 1032 -43.60 31.61 -15.48
N LEU A 1033 -44.66 32.02 -16.17
CA LEU A 1033 -44.57 32.91 -17.34
C LEU A 1033 -44.10 34.33 -16.95
N GLU A 1034 -44.62 34.89 -15.85
CA GLU A 1034 -44.19 36.18 -15.27
C GLU A 1034 -42.72 36.17 -14.82
N LYS A 1035 -42.19 35.01 -14.44
CA LYS A 1035 -40.77 34.81 -14.08
C LYS A 1035 -39.93 34.21 -15.20
N GLY A 1036 -40.39 34.30 -16.45
CA GLY A 1036 -39.58 34.03 -17.65
C GLY A 1036 -39.37 32.55 -18.00
N ALA A 1037 -40.27 31.65 -17.60
CA ALA A 1037 -40.22 30.26 -18.03
C ALA A 1037 -40.48 30.14 -19.54
N SER A 1038 -39.55 29.47 -20.24
CA SER A 1038 -39.65 29.29 -21.70
C SER A 1038 -40.84 28.41 -22.11
N VAL A 1039 -41.68 28.97 -22.99
CA VAL A 1039 -42.76 28.28 -23.70
C VAL A 1039 -42.28 27.49 -24.94
N SER A 1040 -41.00 27.58 -25.30
CA SER A 1040 -40.42 26.95 -26.52
C SER A 1040 -39.36 25.88 -26.23
N THR A 1041 -38.93 25.71 -24.98
CA THR A 1041 -38.03 24.61 -24.59
C THR A 1041 -38.72 23.28 -24.78
N LYS A 1042 -38.05 22.32 -25.43
CA LYS A 1042 -38.57 20.96 -25.65
C LYS A 1042 -38.11 19.97 -24.57
N ASN A 1043 -38.97 19.03 -24.19
CA ASN A 1043 -38.65 17.88 -23.36
C ASN A 1043 -38.02 16.72 -24.18
N ARG A 1044 -37.75 15.57 -23.56
CA ARG A 1044 -37.14 14.40 -24.25
C ARG A 1044 -38.04 13.73 -25.28
N ARG A 1045 -39.34 14.03 -25.31
CA ARG A 1045 -40.29 13.59 -26.35
C ARG A 1045 -40.41 14.60 -27.51
N GLY A 1046 -39.70 15.73 -27.43
CA GLY A 1046 -39.74 16.80 -28.44
C GLY A 1046 -40.92 17.77 -28.29
N GLU A 1047 -41.73 17.61 -27.23
CA GLU A 1047 -42.89 18.43 -26.87
C GLU A 1047 -42.44 19.71 -26.15
N THR A 1048 -43.15 20.82 -26.35
CA THR A 1048 -43.05 22.06 -25.58
C THR A 1048 -44.16 22.13 -24.49
N PRO A 1049 -44.15 23.13 -23.58
CA PRO A 1049 -45.26 23.37 -22.66
C PRO A 1049 -46.60 23.64 -23.35
N ILE A 1050 -46.60 24.09 -24.61
CA ILE A 1050 -47.81 24.26 -25.42
C ILE A 1050 -48.34 22.90 -25.87
N ASP A 1051 -47.47 22.02 -26.32
CA ASP A 1051 -47.86 20.74 -26.94
C ASP A 1051 -48.47 19.77 -25.91
N VAL A 1052 -47.96 19.77 -24.67
CA VAL A 1052 -48.52 18.95 -23.57
C VAL A 1052 -49.96 19.33 -23.19
N VAL A 1053 -50.46 20.50 -23.64
CA VAL A 1053 -51.87 20.93 -23.49
C VAL A 1053 -52.61 21.16 -24.81
N SER A 1054 -51.99 20.95 -25.98
CA SER A 1054 -52.61 21.28 -27.27
C SER A 1054 -53.53 20.21 -27.85
N GLY A 1055 -53.32 18.94 -27.47
CA GLY A 1055 -54.15 17.83 -27.92
C GLY A 1055 -55.52 17.79 -27.24
N ASP A 1056 -56.54 17.46 -28.04
CA ASP A 1056 -57.96 17.36 -27.65
C ASP A 1056 -58.22 16.36 -26.52
N TRP A 1057 -59.38 16.51 -25.87
CA TRP A 1057 -59.78 15.65 -24.76
C TRP A 1057 -60.29 14.29 -25.25
N SER A 1058 -59.40 13.31 -25.30
CA SER A 1058 -59.72 11.93 -25.64
C SER A 1058 -60.00 11.06 -24.42
N GLU A 1059 -60.69 9.94 -24.60
CA GLU A 1059 -60.92 8.94 -23.54
C GLU A 1059 -59.59 8.34 -23.01
N GLY A 1060 -58.57 8.22 -23.85
CA GLY A 1060 -57.22 7.81 -23.43
C GLY A 1060 -56.57 8.83 -22.50
N LEU A 1061 -56.68 10.12 -22.83
CA LEU A 1061 -56.20 11.21 -21.96
C LEU A 1061 -57.00 11.29 -20.66
N ASN A 1062 -58.32 11.10 -20.72
CA ASN A 1062 -59.19 11.04 -19.56
C ASN A 1062 -58.77 9.91 -18.59
N ARG A 1063 -58.56 8.69 -19.11
CA ARG A 1063 -58.06 7.54 -18.32
C ARG A 1063 -56.66 7.80 -17.75
N PHE A 1064 -55.81 8.55 -18.44
CA PHE A 1064 -54.50 8.95 -17.92
C PHE A 1064 -54.60 9.93 -16.74
N TYR A 1065 -55.47 10.95 -16.81
CA TYR A 1065 -55.75 11.82 -15.65
C TYR A 1065 -56.45 11.10 -14.51
N GLN A 1066 -57.35 10.13 -14.78
CA GLN A 1066 -57.93 9.25 -13.77
C GLN A 1066 -56.85 8.42 -13.05
N SER A 1067 -55.91 7.84 -13.79
CA SER A 1067 -54.76 7.11 -13.23
C SER A 1067 -53.90 7.99 -12.31
N ILE A 1068 -53.61 9.23 -12.72
CA ILE A 1068 -52.88 10.20 -11.87
C ILE A 1068 -53.68 10.57 -10.62
N SER A 1069 -54.97 10.90 -10.75
CA SER A 1069 -55.81 11.32 -9.61
C SER A 1069 -55.99 10.19 -8.59
N ASN A 1070 -56.21 8.95 -9.05
CA ASN A 1070 -56.32 7.78 -8.18
C ASN A 1070 -54.97 7.37 -7.58
N GLY A 1071 -53.86 7.61 -8.28
CA GLY A 1071 -52.51 7.25 -7.86
C GLY A 1071 -51.75 8.31 -7.05
N SER A 1072 -52.32 9.49 -6.81
CA SER A 1072 -51.61 10.58 -6.11
C SER A 1072 -52.54 11.53 -5.36
N ASN A 1073 -52.13 11.96 -4.17
CA ASN A 1073 -52.89 12.87 -3.32
C ASN A 1073 -52.77 14.34 -3.81
N LEU A 1074 -53.29 14.62 -5.01
CA LEU A 1074 -53.16 15.89 -5.71
C LEU A 1074 -54.44 16.73 -5.77
N GLY A 1075 -55.58 16.19 -5.32
CA GLY A 1075 -56.88 16.86 -5.38
C GLY A 1075 -57.32 17.23 -6.81
N LEU A 1076 -57.07 16.37 -7.80
CA LEU A 1076 -57.36 16.67 -9.21
C LEU A 1076 -58.83 16.41 -9.55
N ASN A 1077 -59.63 17.47 -9.66
CA ASN A 1077 -60.90 17.41 -10.37
C ASN A 1077 -60.65 17.36 -11.89
N ILE A 1078 -61.04 16.24 -12.50
CA ILE A 1078 -60.75 15.93 -13.91
C ILE A 1078 -61.58 16.80 -14.87
N GLU A 1079 -62.80 17.17 -14.47
CA GLU A 1079 -63.65 18.09 -15.25
C GLU A 1079 -63.11 19.52 -15.19
N GLU A 1080 -62.58 19.97 -14.06
CA GLU A 1080 -61.87 21.25 -13.98
C GLU A 1080 -60.62 21.27 -14.86
N ILE A 1081 -59.83 20.18 -14.89
CA ILE A 1081 -58.69 20.05 -15.82
C ILE A 1081 -59.18 20.13 -17.27
N ARG A 1082 -60.22 19.38 -17.64
CA ARG A 1082 -60.82 19.41 -18.99
C ARG A 1082 -61.25 20.82 -19.40
N LEU A 1083 -61.88 21.57 -18.50
CA LEU A 1083 -62.34 22.94 -18.74
C LEU A 1083 -61.21 24.00 -18.62
N ALA A 1084 -60.11 23.70 -17.95
CA ALA A 1084 -58.96 24.59 -17.80
C ALA A 1084 -57.94 24.44 -18.94
N ARG A 1085 -57.76 23.22 -19.49
CA ARG A 1085 -56.76 22.89 -20.51
C ARG A 1085 -56.78 23.82 -21.75
N PRO A 1086 -57.94 24.20 -22.33
CA PRO A 1086 -58.00 25.20 -23.40
C PRO A 1086 -57.60 26.62 -22.96
N LYS A 1087 -57.85 26.98 -21.69
CA LYS A 1087 -57.49 28.28 -21.10
C LYS A 1087 -55.97 28.38 -20.88
N ILE A 1088 -55.34 27.29 -20.43
CA ILE A 1088 -53.87 27.16 -20.33
C ILE A 1088 -53.24 27.22 -21.73
N LEU A 1089 -53.77 26.48 -22.70
CA LEU A 1089 -53.31 26.52 -24.10
C LEU A 1089 -53.37 27.94 -24.68
N LYS A 1090 -54.45 28.68 -24.44
CA LYS A 1090 -54.58 30.09 -24.82
C LYS A 1090 -53.52 30.96 -24.12
N LEU A 1091 -53.39 30.85 -22.79
CA LEU A 1091 -52.43 31.62 -21.99
C LEU A 1091 -50.99 31.46 -22.49
N LEU A 1092 -50.55 30.23 -22.77
CA LEU A 1092 -49.22 29.93 -23.29
C LEU A 1092 -49.01 30.46 -24.72
N ARG A 1093 -50.01 30.29 -25.60
CA ARG A 1093 -49.98 30.82 -26.98
C ARG A 1093 -49.96 32.34 -27.01
N ASP A 1094 -50.73 33.01 -26.16
CA ASP A 1094 -50.79 34.48 -26.10
C ASP A 1094 -49.52 35.06 -25.44
N HIS A 1095 -48.88 34.36 -24.50
CA HIS A 1095 -47.54 34.70 -24.02
C HIS A 1095 -46.48 34.56 -25.13
N LEU A 1096 -46.49 33.46 -25.91
CA LEU A 1096 -45.61 33.27 -27.06
C LEU A 1096 -45.78 34.39 -28.11
N LYS A 1097 -47.01 34.81 -28.40
CA LYS A 1097 -47.28 35.97 -29.27
C LYS A 1097 -46.65 37.25 -28.73
N ARG A 1098 -46.78 37.54 -27.43
CA ARG A 1098 -46.19 38.73 -26.80
C ARG A 1098 -44.66 38.74 -26.91
N LEU A 1099 -44.00 37.60 -26.62
CA LEU A 1099 -42.55 37.47 -26.81
C LEU A 1099 -42.13 37.68 -28.27
N ASN A 1100 -42.86 37.10 -29.22
CA ASN A 1100 -42.59 37.27 -30.65
C ASN A 1100 -42.84 38.70 -31.17
N LEU A 1101 -43.75 39.46 -30.53
CA LEU A 1101 -43.96 40.87 -30.81
C LEU A 1101 -42.80 41.72 -30.25
N GLN A 1102 -42.43 41.52 -28.98
CA GLN A 1102 -41.29 42.20 -28.37
C GLN A 1102 -39.97 41.93 -29.12
N ALA A 1103 -39.74 40.69 -29.54
CA ALA A 1103 -38.57 40.31 -30.35
C ALA A 1103 -38.57 40.88 -31.78
N LYS A 1104 -39.72 41.37 -32.28
CA LYS A 1104 -39.78 42.19 -33.51
C LYS A 1104 -39.48 43.66 -33.20
N THR A 1105 -40.05 44.23 -32.14
CA THR A 1105 -39.80 45.63 -31.74
C THR A 1105 -38.31 45.88 -31.43
N ILE A 1106 -37.64 44.92 -30.77
CA ILE A 1106 -36.20 44.96 -30.45
C ILE A 1106 -35.31 44.73 -31.70
N LYS A 1107 -35.90 44.37 -32.86
CA LYS A 1107 -35.23 44.30 -34.17
C LYS A 1107 -35.60 45.47 -35.10
N SER A 1108 -36.37 46.43 -34.61
CA SER A 1108 -36.71 47.68 -35.28
C SER A 1108 -36.25 48.91 -34.48
N GLN A 1109 -35.27 48.69 -33.60
CA GLN A 1109 -34.45 49.66 -32.88
C GLN A 1109 -32.98 49.23 -33.07
#